data_AF-A0A812EEH4-F1
#
_entry.id   AF-A0A812EEH4-F1
#
_cell.length_a   1.000
_cell.length_b   1.000
_cell.length_c   1.000
_cell.angle_alpha   90.00
_cell.angle_beta   90.00
_cell.angle_gamma   90.00
#
_symmetry.space_group_name_H-M   'P 1'
#
loop_
_entity.id
_entity.type
_entity.pdbx_description
1 polymer ?
#
loop_
_entity_poly.entity_id
_entity_poly.type
_entity_poly.pdbx_seq_one_letter_code
_entity_poly.pdbx_strand_id
1 'polypeptide(L)'
;MTSVEELVFYANGKKICEKNADPETTLLTYLREKLLLKGTKLGCAEGGCGACTVMVSRYDRQRRKILNYSANACLMPVCAAHGLAITTVEGIGSIQNGLHPVQERIAKSHGSQCGFCTPGIVMSMYSLIRNKPNPTMEDIENAFQGNLCRCTGYRPILEGFSTFAKGCGINGKCCQQNGNNSVDNKGCGVNGKCCQQRNTGSLQNNKGCGINGKCCQQNGNNSVDNKEVEKLFDESEFLPYEPTQEPIFPPQLQLSDEYDVKSLKFIGERTIWFRPVTLSELLELKQQYPQARIVNGNTEVGVETKFKNMFYPTLIYPGNVPELNIIENIPDGIMIGAAVSLARMEEILKEEIKRLPDYKTQIFRAIVDMLQWFAGHQIRNVSAIGGNIATASPISDMNPLFMAAGVVLQLASKDGHREVKMNSDFFKRYRVTDMQPNEVIVSLKIPYSQKNEYMRGYKQSHRREDDIAIVNAGFRVKFKDDSHVVSDISLVFGGMRPITAMATKAMEKAIGRKWDDMLVTDMCDWLTTELPLSPDVPGGMARYRQTLCSSFFFKFFLNVCQQLQLKVKPEELSGGEGIHYEPCQGSQIFEKLDPGQLKTDLVGRPVVHMSGLKQATGEAIYLDDIPKYENELRLALVMSTKAHARLINVDPSEALSMPGVVDYIDYKDVPGSNMYGFCKDEYIFAVDKVTCEGQVIGAIVADTAAHAQRAAKNVKITYEELTPIVTIEQAIEANSFYVTKEIKDGDLEVGYKESDHVIEREIRIGGQEHFYLETHSTLVIPKKEDHELEIYASTQNINELQLGIGSALNIPANRFCVRVKRIGESM
;
A
#
# COMPACT_ATOMS: atom_id res chain seq x y z
N MET A 1 -32.03 6.51 -16.89
CA MET A 1 -30.79 7.20 -17.28
C MET A 1 -30.58 7.09 -18.80
N THR A 2 -30.99 8.09 -19.58
CA THR A 2 -31.00 8.00 -21.06
C THR A 2 -29.99 8.91 -21.76
N SER A 3 -29.57 10.03 -21.16
CA SER A 3 -28.56 10.95 -21.70
C SER A 3 -27.14 10.64 -21.22
N VAL A 4 -26.15 10.86 -22.08
CA VAL A 4 -24.72 10.93 -21.69
C VAL A 4 -24.51 12.27 -21.00
N GLU A 5 -23.85 12.26 -19.85
CA GLU A 5 -23.69 13.45 -19.01
C GLU A 5 -22.26 14.01 -19.07
N GLU A 6 -22.12 15.31 -18.78
CA GLU A 6 -20.82 15.96 -18.61
C GLU A 6 -20.24 15.63 -17.22
N LEU A 7 -18.97 15.23 -17.18
CA LEU A 7 -18.20 15.07 -15.95
C LEU A 7 -17.70 16.44 -15.48
N VAL A 8 -18.07 16.84 -14.26
CA VAL A 8 -17.66 18.11 -13.67
C VAL A 8 -16.99 17.89 -12.33
N PHE A 9 -15.77 18.40 -12.16
CA PHE A 9 -15.02 18.35 -10.91
C PHE A 9 -14.05 19.52 -10.81
N TYR A 10 -13.31 19.64 -9.71
CA TYR A 10 -12.29 20.67 -9.55
C TYR A 10 -10.90 20.05 -9.40
N ALA A 11 -9.89 20.65 -10.01
CA ALA A 11 -8.49 20.31 -9.82
C ALA A 11 -7.71 21.58 -9.44
N ASN A 12 -7.08 21.59 -8.26
CA ASN A 12 -6.33 22.74 -7.72
C ASN A 12 -7.14 24.05 -7.78
N GLY A 13 -8.42 23.98 -7.40
CA GLY A 13 -9.35 25.13 -7.41
C GLY A 13 -9.92 25.51 -8.79
N LYS A 14 -9.43 24.93 -9.89
CA LYS A 14 -9.96 25.16 -11.24
C LYS A 14 -11.07 24.17 -11.57
N LYS A 15 -12.20 24.68 -12.09
CA LYS A 15 -13.30 23.85 -12.59
C LYS A 15 -12.90 23.13 -13.89
N ILE A 16 -13.18 21.84 -13.94
CA ILE A 16 -12.96 20.96 -15.08
C ILE A 16 -14.32 20.44 -15.56
N CYS A 17 -14.55 20.51 -16.87
CA CYS A 17 -15.73 19.99 -17.55
C CYS A 17 -15.27 19.06 -18.68
N GLU A 18 -15.60 17.78 -18.59
CA GLU A 18 -15.26 16.74 -19.57
C GLU A 18 -16.54 16.15 -20.15
N LYS A 19 -16.76 16.33 -21.45
CA LYS A 19 -17.98 15.92 -22.15
C LYS A 19 -17.98 14.44 -22.53
N ASN A 20 -16.81 13.85 -22.71
CA ASN A 20 -16.63 12.48 -23.18
C ASN A 20 -15.72 11.71 -22.22
N ALA A 21 -16.12 11.64 -20.95
CA ALA A 21 -15.35 10.93 -19.94
C ALA A 21 -15.38 9.41 -20.20
N ASP A 22 -14.21 8.81 -20.41
CA ASP A 22 -14.07 7.36 -20.55
C ASP A 22 -13.97 6.69 -19.16
N PRO A 23 -14.83 5.70 -18.84
CA PRO A 23 -14.77 4.95 -17.59
C PRO A 23 -13.46 4.20 -17.30
N GLU A 24 -12.68 3.85 -18.32
CA GLU A 24 -11.36 3.21 -18.18
C GLU A 24 -10.24 4.23 -17.89
N THR A 25 -10.50 5.53 -18.02
CA THR A 25 -9.51 6.57 -17.70
C THR A 25 -9.37 6.75 -16.19
N THR A 26 -8.16 6.55 -15.68
CA THR A 26 -7.83 6.83 -14.28
C THR A 26 -7.60 8.33 -14.05
N LEU A 27 -7.81 8.80 -12.81
CA LEU A 27 -7.51 10.17 -12.43
C LEU A 27 -6.03 10.50 -12.68
N LEU A 28 -5.11 9.57 -12.40
CA LEU A 28 -3.68 9.77 -12.68
C LEU A 28 -3.41 10.04 -14.16
N THR A 29 -3.98 9.21 -15.05
CA THR A 29 -3.86 9.41 -16.50
C THR A 29 -4.45 10.77 -16.90
N TYR A 30 -5.61 11.13 -16.35
CA TYR A 30 -6.25 12.42 -16.66
C TYR A 30 -5.41 13.63 -16.20
N LEU A 31 -4.90 13.60 -14.96
CA LEU A 31 -4.03 14.64 -14.41
C LEU A 31 -2.79 14.85 -15.27
N ARG A 32 -2.11 13.75 -15.63
CA ARG A 32 -0.84 13.81 -16.37
C ARG A 32 -1.03 14.14 -17.84
N GLU A 33 -2.04 13.57 -18.49
CA GLU A 33 -2.16 13.62 -19.96
C GLU A 33 -3.11 14.71 -20.46
N LYS A 34 -4.18 15.01 -19.71
CA LYS A 34 -5.15 16.04 -20.09
C LYS A 34 -4.88 17.37 -19.40
N LEU A 35 -4.58 17.35 -18.10
CA LEU A 35 -4.33 18.58 -17.33
C LEU A 35 -2.87 19.01 -17.28
N LEU A 36 -1.95 18.16 -17.75
CA LEU A 36 -0.50 18.38 -17.73
C LEU A 36 0.06 18.66 -16.32
N LEU A 37 -0.61 18.15 -15.28
CA LEU A 37 -0.16 18.15 -13.89
C LEU A 37 0.69 16.91 -13.66
N LYS A 38 2.00 17.05 -13.91
CA LYS A 38 2.97 15.94 -13.94
C LYS A 38 3.56 15.61 -12.57
N GLY A 39 3.29 16.38 -11.52
CA GLY A 39 3.82 16.18 -10.18
C GLY A 39 3.37 14.86 -9.55
N THR A 40 2.14 14.43 -9.80
CA THR A 40 1.64 13.10 -9.40
C THR A 40 2.24 12.00 -10.30
N LYS A 41 2.85 10.97 -9.70
CA LYS A 41 3.68 9.99 -10.43
C LYS A 41 3.05 8.59 -10.51
N LEU A 42 3.45 7.82 -11.51
CA LEU A 42 3.11 6.40 -11.66
C LEU A 42 4.29 5.54 -11.17
N GLY A 43 4.12 4.79 -10.08
CA GLY A 43 5.13 3.84 -9.58
C GLY A 43 4.75 2.38 -9.77
N CYS A 44 3.54 1.96 -9.36
CA CYS A 44 3.11 0.55 -9.42
C CYS A 44 1.73 0.29 -10.05
N ALA A 45 0.85 1.29 -10.18
CA ALA A 45 -0.54 1.16 -10.67
C ALA A 45 -1.51 0.30 -9.83
N GLU A 46 -1.09 -0.24 -8.69
CA GLU A 46 -1.92 -1.15 -7.85
C GLU A 46 -2.20 -0.60 -6.44
N GLY A 47 -1.77 0.62 -6.15
CA GLY A 47 -2.07 1.31 -4.88
C GLY A 47 -1.03 1.13 -3.76
N GLY A 48 -0.08 0.20 -3.89
CA GLY A 48 0.89 -0.12 -2.82
C GLY A 48 2.12 0.80 -2.67
N CYS A 49 2.40 1.71 -3.61
CA CYS A 49 3.58 2.59 -3.52
C CYS A 49 3.28 4.03 -3.05
N GLY A 50 2.04 4.50 -3.19
CA GLY A 50 1.66 5.86 -2.81
C GLY A 50 2.24 7.01 -3.65
N ALA A 51 3.07 6.76 -4.67
CA ALA A 51 3.66 7.81 -5.51
C ALA A 51 2.60 8.66 -6.26
N CYS A 52 1.41 8.09 -6.45
CA CYS A 52 0.26 8.75 -7.09
C CYS A 52 -0.73 9.38 -6.10
N THR A 53 -0.34 9.57 -4.83
CA THR A 53 -1.26 10.11 -3.81
C THR A 53 -1.68 11.54 -4.15
N VAL A 54 -2.98 11.78 -4.06
CA VAL A 54 -3.63 13.11 -4.15
C VAL A 54 -4.58 13.28 -2.96
N MET A 55 -4.96 14.52 -2.66
CA MET A 55 -6.05 14.77 -1.70
C MET A 55 -7.36 14.95 -2.45
N VAL A 56 -8.41 14.30 -1.96
CA VAL A 56 -9.79 14.43 -2.44
C VAL A 56 -10.60 15.14 -1.36
N SER A 57 -11.32 16.17 -1.77
CA SER A 57 -12.21 16.94 -0.92
C SER A 57 -13.65 16.85 -1.41
N ARG A 58 -14.60 16.70 -0.49
CA ARG A 58 -16.03 16.75 -0.77
C ARG A 58 -16.81 17.40 0.36
N TYR A 59 -17.99 17.93 0.06
CA TYR A 59 -18.89 18.44 1.08
C TYR A 59 -19.84 17.34 1.57
N ASP A 60 -19.72 16.95 2.84
CA ASP A 60 -20.67 16.05 3.48
C ASP A 60 -21.90 16.83 3.91
N ARG A 61 -23.00 16.66 3.16
CA ARG A 61 -24.29 17.34 3.40
C ARG A 61 -24.91 16.98 4.74
N GLN A 62 -24.79 15.71 5.17
CA GLN A 62 -25.38 15.24 6.42
C GLN A 62 -24.68 15.87 7.62
N ARG A 63 -23.34 15.97 7.55
CA ARG A 63 -22.53 16.56 8.63
C ARG A 63 -22.27 18.05 8.48
N ARG A 64 -22.67 18.63 7.35
CA ARG A 64 -22.40 20.02 6.95
C ARG A 64 -20.91 20.39 7.05
N LYS A 65 -20.03 19.46 6.69
CA LYS A 65 -18.57 19.62 6.82
C LYS A 65 -17.84 19.23 5.55
N ILE A 66 -16.72 19.90 5.28
CA ILE A 66 -15.80 19.48 4.21
C ILE A 66 -15.01 18.28 4.73
N LEU A 67 -14.98 17.20 3.95
CA LEU A 67 -14.15 16.03 4.20
C LEU A 67 -12.94 16.10 3.29
N ASN A 68 -11.75 15.89 3.85
CA ASN A 68 -10.50 15.77 3.12
C ASN A 68 -9.91 14.39 3.37
N TYR A 69 -9.50 13.69 2.33
CA TYR A 69 -8.86 12.38 2.47
C TYR A 69 -7.88 12.12 1.34
N SER A 70 -6.84 11.33 1.60
CA SER A 70 -5.89 10.91 0.57
C SER A 70 -6.44 9.74 -0.25
N ALA A 71 -6.09 9.68 -1.53
CA ALA A 71 -6.45 8.58 -2.42
C ALA A 71 -5.34 8.31 -3.46
N ASN A 72 -5.26 7.07 -3.95
CA ASN A 72 -4.36 6.71 -5.05
C ASN A 72 -4.98 7.09 -6.40
N ALA A 73 -4.44 8.09 -7.08
CA ALA A 73 -4.96 8.53 -8.38
C ALA A 73 -4.88 7.44 -9.47
N CYS A 74 -3.98 6.46 -9.34
CA CYS A 74 -3.85 5.36 -10.31
C CYS A 74 -5.02 4.36 -10.28
N LEU A 75 -5.77 4.31 -9.18
CA LEU A 75 -6.92 3.40 -9.03
C LEU A 75 -8.26 4.13 -9.10
N MET A 76 -8.29 5.44 -8.90
CA MET A 76 -9.53 6.22 -8.96
C MET A 76 -9.98 6.43 -10.42
N PRO A 77 -11.13 5.90 -10.87
CA PRO A 77 -11.69 6.23 -12.17
C PRO A 77 -12.01 7.72 -12.23
N VAL A 78 -11.69 8.39 -13.34
CA VAL A 78 -11.98 9.83 -13.48
C VAL A 78 -13.48 10.12 -13.38
N CYS A 79 -14.32 9.17 -13.82
CA CYS A 79 -15.78 9.23 -13.69
C CYS A 79 -16.26 9.32 -12.24
N ALA A 80 -15.48 8.83 -11.28
CA ALA A 80 -15.79 8.94 -9.85
C ALA A 80 -15.43 10.33 -9.27
N ALA A 81 -14.76 11.20 -10.03
CA ALA A 81 -14.40 12.54 -9.58
C ALA A 81 -15.56 13.55 -9.64
N HIS A 82 -16.71 13.19 -10.23
CA HIS A 82 -17.82 14.11 -10.41
C HIS A 82 -18.28 14.73 -9.08
N GLY A 83 -18.32 16.06 -9.01
CA GLY A 83 -18.69 16.82 -7.81
C GLY A 83 -17.60 16.88 -6.73
N LEU A 84 -16.39 16.39 -6.99
CA LEU A 84 -15.27 16.40 -6.05
C LEU A 84 -14.27 17.51 -6.35
N ALA A 85 -13.44 17.85 -5.36
CA ALA A 85 -12.28 18.71 -5.53
C ALA A 85 -10.99 17.90 -5.30
N ILE A 86 -10.11 17.90 -6.29
CA ILE A 86 -8.82 17.21 -6.28
C ILE A 86 -7.71 18.25 -6.04
N THR A 87 -6.83 17.97 -5.09
CA THR A 87 -5.62 18.76 -4.86
C THR A 87 -4.40 17.87 -5.11
N THR A 88 -3.51 18.32 -5.98
CA THR A 88 -2.22 17.69 -6.29
C THR A 88 -1.07 18.43 -5.62
N VAL A 89 0.16 17.93 -5.79
CA VAL A 89 1.36 18.56 -5.20
C VAL A 89 1.57 19.99 -5.70
N GLU A 90 1.21 20.28 -6.95
CA GLU A 90 1.26 21.63 -7.53
C GLU A 90 0.19 22.56 -6.95
N GLY A 91 -0.88 22.00 -6.40
CA GLY A 91 -2.01 22.75 -5.86
C GLY A 91 -1.78 23.35 -4.48
N ILE A 92 -0.74 22.89 -3.76
CA ILE A 92 -0.44 23.36 -2.40
C ILE A 92 0.70 24.39 -2.36
N GLY A 93 1.54 24.44 -3.40
CA GLY A 93 2.69 25.33 -3.46
C GLY A 93 3.64 24.99 -4.61
N SER A 94 4.51 25.95 -4.94
CA SER A 94 5.54 25.83 -5.99
C SER A 94 6.74 26.73 -5.66
N ILE A 95 7.87 26.53 -6.32
CA ILE A 95 9.05 27.38 -6.12
C ILE A 95 8.74 28.83 -6.49
N GLN A 96 7.92 29.06 -7.53
CA GLN A 96 7.57 30.40 -8.00
C GLN A 96 6.57 31.11 -7.08
N ASN A 97 5.54 30.40 -6.60
CA ASN A 97 4.42 31.01 -5.89
C ASN A 97 4.51 30.88 -4.35
N GLY A 98 5.60 30.30 -3.84
CA GLY A 98 5.78 30.00 -2.43
C GLY A 98 5.57 28.52 -2.12
N LEU A 99 6.42 27.99 -1.23
CA LEU A 99 6.39 26.60 -0.81
C LEU A 99 5.39 26.41 0.32
N HIS A 100 4.67 25.30 0.28
CA HIS A 100 3.94 24.84 1.45
C HIS A 100 4.94 24.36 2.53
N PRO A 101 4.69 24.56 3.85
CA PRO A 101 5.57 24.07 4.92
C PRO A 101 5.90 22.57 4.83
N VAL A 102 4.98 21.75 4.33
CA VAL A 102 5.23 20.31 4.07
C VAL A 102 6.29 20.11 2.98
N GLN A 103 6.22 20.88 1.88
CA GLN A 103 7.19 20.79 0.79
C GLN A 103 8.57 21.29 1.21
N GLU A 104 8.61 22.37 1.98
CA GLU A 104 9.86 22.93 2.49
C GLU A 104 10.55 21.95 3.45
N ARG A 105 9.83 21.46 4.46
CA ARG A 105 10.41 20.63 5.53
C ARG A 105 10.99 19.34 4.99
N ILE A 106 10.28 18.62 4.12
CA ILE A 106 10.80 17.36 3.54
C ILE A 106 12.05 17.59 2.68
N ALA A 107 12.13 18.73 1.97
CA ALA A 107 13.30 19.05 1.17
C ALA A 107 14.48 19.44 2.06
N LYS A 108 14.29 20.38 2.97
CA LYS A 108 15.34 20.92 3.85
C LYS A 108 15.82 19.90 4.90
N SER A 109 15.00 18.92 5.29
CA SER A 109 15.39 17.83 6.18
C SER A 109 16.12 16.68 5.47
N HIS A 110 16.47 16.84 4.19
CA HIS A 110 17.09 15.80 3.35
C HIS A 110 16.20 14.56 3.15
N GLY A 111 14.87 14.73 3.25
CA GLY A 111 13.86 13.70 3.02
C GLY A 111 13.60 13.37 1.55
N SER A 112 14.35 13.95 0.61
CA SER A 112 14.22 13.71 -0.83
C SER A 112 15.58 13.50 -1.48
N GLN A 113 15.80 12.31 -2.05
CA GLN A 113 16.99 11.94 -2.83
C GLN A 113 16.67 11.87 -4.33
N CYS A 114 16.22 10.71 -4.85
CA CYS A 114 15.82 10.58 -6.26
C CYS A 114 14.62 11.49 -6.58
N GLY A 115 13.71 11.65 -5.61
CA GLY A 115 12.58 12.58 -5.63
C GLY A 115 11.26 12.04 -6.19
N PHE A 116 11.21 10.80 -6.67
CA PHE A 116 10.03 10.27 -7.38
C PHE A 116 8.85 9.96 -6.45
N CYS A 117 9.11 9.50 -5.22
CA CYS A 117 8.08 9.31 -4.17
C CYS A 117 7.65 10.62 -3.51
N THR A 118 8.49 11.67 -3.55
CA THR A 118 8.33 12.88 -2.73
C THR A 118 6.96 13.54 -2.90
N PRO A 119 6.39 13.70 -4.11
CA PRO A 119 5.05 14.24 -4.28
C PRO A 119 3.96 13.44 -3.54
N GLY A 120 4.01 12.11 -3.61
CA GLY A 120 3.05 11.24 -2.93
C GLY A 120 3.14 11.34 -1.41
N ILE A 121 4.36 11.41 -0.88
CA ILE A 121 4.61 11.57 0.56
C ILE A 121 4.15 12.96 1.05
N VAL A 122 4.45 14.01 0.29
CA VAL A 122 3.97 15.37 0.54
C VAL A 122 2.44 15.38 0.63
N MET A 123 1.74 14.74 -0.32
CA MET A 123 0.28 14.73 -0.32
C MET A 123 -0.34 13.89 0.81
N SER A 124 0.33 12.83 1.25
CA SER A 124 -0.08 12.09 2.46
C SER A 124 0.02 12.95 3.72
N MET A 125 1.17 13.62 3.92
CA MET A 125 1.38 14.51 5.06
C MET A 125 0.44 15.72 5.02
N TYR A 126 0.26 16.31 3.84
CA TYR A 126 -0.68 17.40 3.63
C TYR A 126 -2.12 16.99 4.00
N SER A 127 -2.58 15.82 3.52
CA SER A 127 -3.90 15.30 3.87
C SER A 127 -4.07 15.06 5.37
N LEU A 128 -3.00 14.64 6.07
CA LEU A 128 -3.01 14.48 7.53
C LEU A 128 -3.23 15.82 8.22
N ILE A 129 -2.39 16.84 7.95
CA ILE A 129 -2.46 18.13 8.65
C ILE A 129 -3.73 18.94 8.31
N ARG A 130 -4.35 18.70 7.15
CA ARG A 130 -5.67 19.25 6.80
C ARG A 130 -6.81 18.69 7.65
N ASN A 131 -6.63 17.50 8.23
CA ASN A 131 -7.59 16.88 9.14
C ASN A 131 -7.19 17.04 10.61
N LYS A 132 -5.89 17.05 10.91
CA LYS A 132 -5.33 17.17 12.25
C LYS A 132 -4.12 18.10 12.22
N PRO A 133 -4.31 19.43 12.36
CA PRO A 133 -3.23 20.42 12.28
C PRO A 133 -2.09 20.24 13.29
N ASN A 134 -2.35 19.50 14.38
CA ASN A 134 -1.37 19.17 15.41
C ASN A 134 -1.32 17.63 15.55
N PRO A 135 -0.70 16.89 14.62
CA PRO A 135 -0.62 15.44 14.69
C PRO A 135 0.32 14.96 15.81
N THR A 136 0.20 13.70 16.20
CA THR A 136 1.22 12.97 16.98
C THR A 136 2.20 12.29 16.02
N MET A 137 3.33 11.79 16.53
CA MET A 137 4.24 10.97 15.72
C MET A 137 3.57 9.70 15.18
N GLU A 138 2.70 9.07 15.97
CA GLU A 138 1.92 7.92 15.52
C GLU A 138 0.99 8.27 14.35
N ASP A 139 0.35 9.44 14.34
CA ASP A 139 -0.46 9.85 13.20
C ASP A 139 0.40 10.06 11.93
N ILE A 140 1.59 10.63 12.10
CA ILE A 140 2.55 10.88 11.01
C ILE A 140 3.02 9.55 10.42
N GLU A 141 3.46 8.60 11.25
CA GLU A 141 3.89 7.27 10.79
C GLU A 141 2.75 6.52 10.10
N ASN A 142 1.54 6.55 10.70
CA ASN A 142 0.37 5.91 10.11
C ASN A 142 0.01 6.50 8.74
N ALA A 143 0.15 7.82 8.55
CA ALA A 143 -0.11 8.48 7.27
C ALA A 143 0.76 7.96 6.11
N PHE A 144 1.90 7.32 6.40
CA PHE A 144 2.83 6.79 5.40
C PHE A 144 2.77 5.27 5.21
N GLN A 145 1.84 4.56 5.85
CA GLN A 145 1.66 3.11 5.66
C GLN A 145 1.51 2.71 4.17
N GLY A 146 0.95 3.59 3.33
CA GLY A 146 0.77 3.38 1.89
C GLY A 146 1.77 4.10 1.00
N ASN A 147 2.91 4.57 1.54
CA ASN A 147 3.93 5.30 0.78
C ASN A 147 5.27 4.57 0.85
N LEU A 148 5.83 4.23 -0.30
CA LEU A 148 7.15 3.60 -0.38
C LEU A 148 8.24 4.61 -0.78
N CYS A 149 9.39 4.48 -0.16
CA CYS A 149 10.63 5.17 -0.51
C CYS A 149 11.79 4.17 -0.45
N ARG A 150 12.58 4.12 -1.51
CA ARG A 150 13.67 3.14 -1.65
C ARG A 150 15.06 3.75 -1.38
N CYS A 151 15.23 5.07 -1.55
CA CYS A 151 16.51 5.74 -1.29
C CYS A 151 16.76 6.19 0.16
N THR A 152 15.75 6.74 0.84
CA THR A 152 15.99 7.57 2.06
C THR A 152 16.10 6.78 3.36
N GLY A 153 15.64 5.53 3.37
CA GLY A 153 15.43 4.79 4.61
C GLY A 153 14.40 5.42 5.56
N TYR A 154 13.52 6.30 5.07
CA TYR A 154 12.43 7.02 5.76
C TYR A 154 12.83 7.98 6.90
N ARG A 155 13.94 7.75 7.60
CA ARG A 155 14.38 8.55 8.75
C ARG A 155 14.32 10.07 8.53
N PRO A 156 14.94 10.66 7.48
CA PRO A 156 14.91 12.12 7.30
C PRO A 156 13.51 12.68 6.96
N ILE A 157 12.61 11.84 6.44
CA ILE A 157 11.21 12.21 6.16
C ILE A 157 10.45 12.34 7.47
N LEU A 158 10.52 11.30 8.30
CA LEU A 158 9.86 11.30 9.62
C LEU A 158 10.44 12.39 10.53
N GLU A 159 11.76 12.59 10.52
CA GLU A 159 12.42 13.63 11.30
C GLU A 159 11.99 15.04 10.87
N GLY A 160 11.97 15.33 9.56
CA GLY A 160 11.49 16.61 9.03
C GLY A 160 10.03 16.89 9.39
N PHE A 161 9.17 15.87 9.29
CA PHE A 161 7.75 16.03 9.62
C PHE A 161 7.42 15.97 11.12
N SER A 162 8.31 15.40 11.94
CA SER A 162 8.15 15.42 13.41
C SER A 162 8.02 16.84 13.96
N THR A 163 8.55 17.83 13.25
CA THR A 163 8.42 19.26 13.57
C THR A 163 6.99 19.81 13.47
N PHE A 164 6.04 19.05 12.91
CA PHE A 164 4.60 19.35 12.99
C PHE A 164 3.95 18.77 14.25
N ALA A 165 4.58 17.81 14.93
CA ALA A 165 4.01 17.15 16.09
C ALA A 165 4.12 18.01 17.35
N LYS A 166 3.06 18.02 18.18
CA LYS A 166 3.12 18.64 19.52
C LYS A 166 3.81 17.69 20.50
N GLY A 167 4.80 18.19 21.24
CA GLY A 167 5.11 17.67 22.57
C GLY A 167 6.21 16.62 22.71
N CYS A 168 7.01 16.31 21.68
CA CYS A 168 8.35 15.77 21.88
C CYS A 168 9.09 15.85 20.54
N GLY A 169 9.95 16.86 20.37
CA GLY A 169 11.00 16.75 19.38
C GLY A 169 11.83 15.50 19.71
N ILE A 170 12.37 14.83 18.69
CA ILE A 170 13.21 13.63 18.83
C ILE A 170 14.41 13.88 19.78
N ASN A 171 14.72 15.15 20.07
CA ASN A 171 15.73 15.62 21.03
C ASN A 171 15.28 15.71 22.51
N GLY A 172 14.32 14.89 22.97
CA GLY A 172 14.12 14.63 24.39
C GLY A 172 13.78 15.83 25.29
N LYS A 173 13.29 16.96 24.76
CA LYS A 173 12.82 18.10 25.57
C LYS A 173 11.34 17.98 25.87
N CYS A 174 10.97 16.96 26.64
CA CYS A 174 9.60 16.75 27.12
C CYS A 174 9.31 17.44 28.48
N CYS A 175 10.17 18.34 28.96
CA CYS A 175 9.94 19.08 30.21
C CYS A 175 10.44 20.53 30.11
N GLN A 176 9.56 21.47 29.77
CA GLN A 176 9.51 22.83 30.31
C GLN A 176 8.46 23.65 29.56
N GLN A 177 7.27 23.78 30.17
CA GLN A 177 6.57 25.05 30.40
C GLN A 177 5.11 24.78 30.78
N ASN A 178 4.79 25.03 32.05
CA ASN A 178 3.80 26.03 32.43
C ASN A 178 3.84 26.24 33.95
N GLY A 179 4.44 27.35 34.35
CA GLY A 179 4.28 27.92 35.68
C GLY A 179 3.01 28.76 35.74
N ASN A 180 2.31 28.62 36.88
CA ASN A 180 1.22 29.44 37.44
C ASN A 180 -0.25 29.04 37.19
N ASN A 181 -0.81 28.49 38.28
CA ASN A 181 -2.15 28.64 38.91
C ASN A 181 -3.39 28.38 38.03
N SER A 182 -4.36 27.53 38.38
CA SER A 182 -4.73 26.92 39.67
C SER A 182 -5.75 25.78 39.44
N VAL A 183 -5.61 24.74 40.26
CA VAL A 183 -6.61 23.79 40.80
C VAL A 183 -7.80 23.39 39.89
N ASP A 184 -7.71 22.22 39.26
CA ASP A 184 -8.65 21.12 39.51
C ASP A 184 -8.14 19.78 38.96
N ASN A 185 -8.16 18.78 39.82
CA ASN A 185 -7.42 17.54 39.70
C ASN A 185 -8.38 16.39 39.35
N LYS A 186 -8.36 15.89 38.11
CA LYS A 186 -8.87 14.54 37.75
C LYS A 186 -8.00 13.88 36.68
N GLY A 187 -6.89 13.32 37.15
CA GLY A 187 -6.52 11.91 37.00
C GLY A 187 -6.48 11.29 35.60
N CYS A 188 -5.26 11.16 35.06
CA CYS A 188 -4.84 9.97 34.33
C CYS A 188 -4.52 8.86 35.33
N GLY A 189 -5.27 7.75 35.27
CA GLY A 189 -4.94 6.42 35.80
C GLY A 189 -5.56 5.42 34.81
N VAL A 190 -4.97 4.28 34.48
CA VAL A 190 -4.44 3.20 35.33
C VAL A 190 -3.55 2.34 34.39
N ASN A 191 -2.24 2.14 34.60
CA ASN A 191 -1.62 1.27 35.60
C ASN A 191 -0.19 1.74 35.92
N GLY A 192 -0.02 2.40 37.06
CA GLY A 192 1.28 2.66 37.66
C GLY A 192 1.60 1.61 38.72
N LYS A 193 2.64 0.80 38.48
CA LYS A 193 3.42 0.13 39.53
C LYS A 193 4.91 0.15 39.17
N CYS A 194 5.48 1.35 39.07
CA CYS A 194 6.91 1.56 39.27
C CYS A 194 7.05 2.67 40.30
N CYS A 195 7.79 2.40 41.38
CA CYS A 195 8.26 3.37 42.36
C CYS A 195 7.33 3.73 43.53
N GLN A 196 6.75 2.76 44.26
CA GLN A 196 6.48 2.94 45.70
C GLN A 196 6.51 1.61 46.47
N GLN A 197 7.66 1.24 47.03
CA GLN A 197 7.70 0.54 48.33
C GLN A 197 8.89 1.06 49.14
N ARG A 198 8.56 1.71 50.27
CA ARG A 198 9.52 2.09 51.31
C ARG A 198 9.77 0.90 52.23
N ASN A 199 11.05 0.75 52.57
CA ASN A 199 11.64 -0.05 53.64
C ASN A 199 10.75 -0.26 54.88
N THR A 200 10.57 -1.52 55.25
CA THR A 200 10.63 -1.97 56.66
C THR A 200 11.24 -3.38 56.72
N GLY A 201 12.37 -3.50 57.43
CA GLY A 201 12.70 -4.73 58.17
C GLY A 201 13.62 -5.79 57.52
N SER A 202 14.90 -5.72 57.88
CA SER A 202 15.81 -6.82 58.26
C SER A 202 16.33 -7.87 57.25
N LEU A 203 17.67 -7.86 57.17
CA LEU A 203 18.66 -8.97 57.12
C LEU A 203 19.11 -9.57 55.78
N GLN A 204 20.39 -9.25 55.46
CA GLN A 204 21.46 -10.09 54.88
C GLN A 204 21.17 -10.76 53.51
N ASN A 205 21.87 -10.51 52.40
CA ASN A 205 23.33 -10.58 52.23
C ASN A 205 23.75 -10.08 50.82
N ASN A 206 24.97 -9.56 50.77
CA ASN A 206 25.63 -8.90 49.65
C ASN A 206 25.90 -9.80 48.41
N LYS A 207 25.79 -9.21 47.20
CA LYS A 207 26.85 -9.22 46.18
C LYS A 207 26.61 -8.15 45.08
N GLY A 208 27.24 -6.99 45.26
CA GLY A 208 28.04 -6.31 44.24
C GLY A 208 27.36 -5.41 43.20
N CYS A 209 27.12 -4.14 43.55
CA CYS A 209 27.10 -3.03 42.59
C CYS A 209 28.40 -2.22 42.78
N GLY A 210 29.29 -2.25 41.79
CA GLY A 210 30.56 -1.54 41.79
C GLY A 210 30.46 -0.15 41.15
N ILE A 211 30.26 0.88 41.99
CA ILE A 211 31.02 2.13 42.10
C ILE A 211 31.74 2.58 40.79
N ASN A 212 31.33 3.67 40.11
CA ASN A 212 31.47 5.05 40.57
C ASN A 212 30.35 5.96 40.03
N GLY A 213 29.45 6.38 40.92
CA GLY A 213 28.46 7.40 40.66
C GLY A 213 28.99 8.80 40.94
N LYS A 214 28.75 9.71 39.99
CA LYS A 214 28.48 11.14 40.25
C LYS A 214 27.45 11.63 39.22
N CYS A 215 26.21 11.16 39.36
CA CYS A 215 25.06 11.80 38.73
C CYS A 215 24.53 12.92 39.64
N CYS A 216 24.75 14.16 39.20
CA CYS A 216 23.95 15.35 39.49
C CYS A 216 23.79 15.76 40.96
N GLN A 217 24.84 16.37 41.52
CA GLN A 217 24.65 17.51 42.42
C GLN A 217 24.90 18.80 41.60
N GLN A 218 23.82 19.55 41.34
CA GLN A 218 23.91 20.92 40.88
C GLN A 218 24.39 21.79 42.03
N ASN A 219 25.61 22.30 41.92
CA ASN A 219 26.00 23.54 42.61
C ASN A 219 26.16 24.62 41.54
N GLY A 220 25.61 25.79 41.87
CA GLY A 220 25.59 26.97 41.02
C GLY A 220 26.98 27.43 40.59
N ASN A 221 26.96 28.23 39.51
CA ASN A 221 28.09 28.80 38.81
C ASN A 221 28.99 27.77 38.11
N ASN A 222 28.61 27.44 36.88
CA ASN A 222 29.57 27.41 35.77
C ASN A 222 28.81 27.58 34.46
N SER A 223 29.24 28.57 33.69
CA SER A 223 29.02 28.70 32.26
C SER A 223 29.31 27.37 31.58
N VAL A 224 28.27 26.60 31.27
CA VAL A 224 28.41 25.47 30.36
C VAL A 224 28.41 26.10 28.97
N ASP A 225 29.61 26.18 28.38
CA ASP A 225 29.79 26.48 26.97
C ASP A 225 28.79 25.67 26.15
N ASN A 226 27.89 26.39 25.46
CA ASN A 226 27.05 25.84 24.41
C ASN A 226 27.98 25.34 23.30
N LYS A 227 28.51 24.12 23.41
CA LYS A 227 29.15 23.45 22.29
C LYS A 227 28.07 23.15 21.27
N GLU A 228 27.92 24.02 20.28
CA GLU A 228 27.07 23.81 19.11
C GLU A 228 27.39 22.43 18.51
N VAL A 229 26.40 21.55 18.55
CA VAL A 229 26.40 20.30 17.78
C VAL A 229 25.97 20.69 16.39
N GLU A 230 26.78 20.36 15.38
CA GLU A 230 26.39 20.60 14.00
C GLU A 230 25.16 19.74 13.65
N LYS A 231 24.17 20.36 13.02
CA LYS A 231 22.91 19.73 12.63
C LYS A 231 22.85 19.60 11.12
N LEU A 232 22.13 18.60 10.64
CA LEU A 232 21.87 18.44 9.20
C LEU A 232 20.95 19.54 8.65
N PHE A 233 20.09 20.11 9.49
CA PHE A 233 19.18 21.21 9.16
C PHE A 233 18.82 22.00 10.42
N ASP A 234 18.38 23.24 10.24
CA ASP A 234 17.90 24.10 11.31
C ASP A 234 16.36 24.22 11.27
N GLU A 235 15.70 23.66 12.27
CA GLU A 235 14.24 23.72 12.43
C GLU A 235 13.71 25.16 12.55
N SER A 236 14.54 26.10 13.02
CA SER A 236 14.14 27.50 13.19
C SER A 236 13.95 28.25 11.86
N GLU A 237 14.47 27.70 10.76
CA GLU A 237 14.30 28.25 9.41
C GLU A 237 13.01 27.78 8.72
N PHE A 238 12.23 26.90 9.34
CA PHE A 238 11.01 26.37 8.75
C PHE A 238 9.85 27.36 8.84
N LEU A 239 9.09 27.45 7.74
CA LEU A 239 7.86 28.20 7.69
C LEU A 239 6.86 27.65 8.73
N PRO A 240 6.20 28.53 9.50
CA PRO A 240 5.10 28.12 10.36
C PRO A 240 3.92 27.64 9.48
N TYR A 241 3.14 26.72 10.02
CA TYR A 241 1.94 26.24 9.36
C TYR A 241 0.75 27.09 9.78
N GLU A 242 0.14 27.78 8.80
CA GLU A 242 -1.01 28.65 8.99
C GLU A 242 -2.23 28.08 8.26
N PRO A 243 -3.13 27.34 8.95
CA PRO A 243 -4.27 26.66 8.32
C PRO A 243 -5.25 27.59 7.58
N THR A 244 -5.23 28.89 7.88
CA THR A 244 -6.09 29.91 7.26
C THR A 244 -5.66 30.28 5.84
N GLN A 245 -4.43 29.94 5.43
CA GLN A 245 -3.90 30.22 4.09
C GLN A 245 -4.09 29.06 3.12
N GLU A 246 -4.71 27.97 3.56
CA GLU A 246 -4.97 26.81 2.72
C GLU A 246 -5.95 27.14 1.58
N PRO A 247 -5.81 26.48 0.40
CA PRO A 247 -6.77 26.64 -0.68
C PRO A 247 -8.20 26.40 -0.19
N ILE A 248 -9.07 27.37 -0.44
CA ILE A 248 -10.48 27.28 -0.07
C ILE A 248 -11.15 26.13 -0.83
N PHE A 249 -12.12 25.48 -0.19
CA PHE A 249 -12.97 24.53 -0.89
C PHE A 249 -13.82 25.27 -1.93
N PRO A 250 -13.97 24.75 -3.17
CA PRO A 250 -14.74 25.41 -4.22
C PRO A 250 -16.16 25.78 -3.76
N PRO A 251 -16.51 27.08 -3.68
CA PRO A 251 -17.80 27.49 -3.11
C PRO A 251 -19.01 26.92 -3.85
N GLN A 252 -18.90 26.71 -5.17
CA GLN A 252 -19.96 26.10 -5.97
C GLN A 252 -20.34 24.70 -5.46
N LEU A 253 -19.34 23.88 -5.09
CA LEU A 253 -19.57 22.54 -4.55
C LEU A 253 -20.19 22.59 -3.14
N GLN A 254 -19.96 23.65 -2.38
CA GLN A 254 -20.55 23.80 -1.05
C GLN A 254 -21.98 24.33 -1.09
N LEU A 255 -22.30 25.21 -2.04
CA LEU A 255 -23.59 25.90 -2.10
C LEU A 255 -24.68 25.10 -2.86
N SER A 256 -24.29 24.22 -3.79
CA SER A 256 -25.23 23.44 -4.61
C SER A 256 -25.02 21.94 -4.44
N ASP A 257 -26.10 21.20 -4.26
CA ASP A 257 -26.13 19.72 -4.25
C ASP A 257 -26.43 19.12 -5.64
N GLU A 258 -26.47 19.95 -6.69
CA GLU A 258 -26.77 19.54 -8.07
C GLU A 258 -25.94 18.32 -8.51
N TYR A 259 -24.64 18.31 -8.20
CA TYR A 259 -23.75 17.21 -8.56
C TYR A 259 -23.87 16.00 -7.64
N ASP A 260 -24.52 16.11 -6.48
CA ASP A 260 -24.70 15.03 -5.50
C ASP A 260 -25.93 14.17 -5.84
N VAL A 261 -27.01 14.82 -6.29
CA VAL A 261 -28.34 14.22 -6.54
C VAL A 261 -28.59 13.80 -7.99
N LYS A 262 -27.62 14.01 -8.88
CA LYS A 262 -27.77 13.66 -10.30
C LYS A 262 -27.31 12.23 -10.58
N SER A 263 -28.21 11.45 -11.16
CA SER A 263 -27.91 10.17 -11.79
C SER A 263 -27.10 10.36 -13.07
N LEU A 264 -25.95 9.69 -13.21
CA LEU A 264 -25.03 9.90 -14.34
C LEU A 264 -24.83 8.63 -15.17
N LYS A 265 -24.58 8.84 -16.47
CA LYS A 265 -24.16 7.82 -17.41
C LYS A 265 -23.00 8.35 -18.25
N PHE A 266 -21.87 7.64 -18.23
CA PHE A 266 -20.72 7.90 -19.11
C PHE A 266 -20.51 6.69 -20.03
N ILE A 267 -20.11 6.97 -21.27
CA ILE A 267 -19.85 5.95 -22.30
C ILE A 267 -18.44 6.20 -22.83
N GLY A 268 -17.53 5.26 -22.55
CA GLY A 268 -16.20 5.23 -23.14
C GLY A 268 -16.15 4.42 -24.43
N GLU A 269 -14.94 4.11 -24.87
CA GLU A 269 -14.72 3.31 -26.09
C GLU A 269 -15.38 1.92 -26.02
N ARG A 270 -15.31 1.27 -24.84
CA ARG A 270 -15.78 -0.11 -24.64
C ARG A 270 -16.57 -0.34 -23.36
N THR A 271 -16.55 0.62 -22.43
CA THR A 271 -17.12 0.48 -21.09
C THR A 271 -18.16 1.57 -20.83
N ILE A 272 -19.27 1.19 -20.19
CA ILE A 272 -20.32 2.11 -19.72
C ILE A 272 -20.25 2.22 -18.19
N TRP A 273 -20.34 3.44 -17.68
CA TRP A 273 -20.40 3.73 -16.26
C TRP A 273 -21.75 4.35 -15.89
N PHE A 274 -22.39 3.77 -14.88
CA PHE A 274 -23.60 4.31 -14.26
C PHE A 274 -23.32 4.78 -12.83
N ARG A 275 -23.89 5.91 -12.45
CA ARG A 275 -23.94 6.38 -11.07
C ARG A 275 -25.40 6.63 -10.67
N PRO A 276 -26.09 5.67 -10.03
CA PRO A 276 -27.39 5.90 -9.42
C PRO A 276 -27.27 6.75 -8.16
N VAL A 277 -28.36 7.48 -7.84
CA VAL A 277 -28.49 8.24 -6.59
C VAL A 277 -29.60 7.69 -5.68
N THR A 278 -30.41 6.76 -6.18
CA THR A 278 -31.44 6.07 -5.39
C THR A 278 -31.21 4.56 -5.38
N LEU A 279 -31.68 3.89 -4.31
CA LEU A 279 -31.64 2.43 -4.25
C LEU A 279 -32.48 1.79 -5.36
N SER A 280 -33.64 2.37 -5.70
CA SER A 280 -34.48 1.85 -6.80
C SER A 280 -33.74 1.82 -8.14
N GLU A 281 -33.05 2.90 -8.51
CA GLU A 281 -32.24 2.94 -9.74
C GLU A 281 -31.11 1.91 -9.72
N LEU A 282 -30.42 1.74 -8.58
CA LEU A 282 -29.37 0.74 -8.42
C LEU A 282 -29.92 -0.67 -8.67
N LEU A 283 -31.06 -1.00 -8.08
CA LEU A 283 -31.70 -2.31 -8.22
C LEU A 283 -32.23 -2.54 -9.64
N GLU A 284 -32.78 -1.51 -10.29
CA GLU A 284 -33.17 -1.56 -11.71
C GLU A 284 -31.97 -1.82 -12.61
N LEU A 285 -30.85 -1.11 -12.40
CA LEU A 285 -29.62 -1.30 -13.16
C LEU A 285 -29.05 -2.71 -12.96
N LYS A 286 -29.08 -3.25 -11.74
CA LYS A 286 -28.62 -4.62 -11.46
C LYS A 286 -29.57 -5.69 -12.01
N GLN A 287 -30.86 -5.41 -12.12
CA GLN A 287 -31.79 -6.29 -12.82
C GLN A 287 -31.56 -6.26 -14.34
N GLN A 288 -31.32 -5.09 -14.92
CA GLN A 288 -31.07 -4.92 -16.35
C GLN A 288 -29.69 -5.46 -16.77
N TYR A 289 -28.68 -5.26 -15.93
CA TYR A 289 -27.30 -5.71 -16.14
C TYR A 289 -26.83 -6.56 -14.94
N PRO A 290 -27.29 -7.83 -14.80
CA PRO A 290 -26.88 -8.68 -13.68
C PRO A 290 -25.37 -8.89 -13.58
N GLN A 291 -24.67 -8.88 -14.71
CA GLN A 291 -23.21 -9.02 -14.77
C GLN A 291 -22.45 -7.70 -14.54
N ALA A 292 -23.15 -6.56 -14.41
CA ALA A 292 -22.49 -5.29 -14.13
C ALA A 292 -21.74 -5.35 -12.80
N ARG A 293 -20.50 -4.86 -12.82
CA ARG A 293 -19.67 -4.78 -11.64
C ARG A 293 -19.97 -3.52 -10.85
N ILE A 294 -20.24 -3.70 -9.57
CA ILE A 294 -20.35 -2.59 -8.63
C ILE A 294 -18.93 -2.14 -8.28
N VAL A 295 -18.64 -0.87 -8.52
CA VAL A 295 -17.35 -0.25 -8.24
C VAL A 295 -17.59 0.87 -7.26
N ASN A 296 -16.98 0.81 -6.08
CA ASN A 296 -16.94 1.95 -5.17
C ASN A 296 -15.53 2.57 -5.13
N GLY A 297 -14.62 2.01 -4.33
CA GLY A 297 -13.23 2.47 -4.28
C GLY A 297 -12.33 2.01 -5.44
N ASN A 298 -12.80 1.10 -6.30
CA ASN A 298 -12.05 0.49 -7.41
C ASN A 298 -10.74 -0.22 -7.05
N THR A 299 -10.47 -0.45 -5.76
CA THR A 299 -9.21 -1.03 -5.26
C THR A 299 -9.04 -2.53 -5.57
N GLU A 300 -10.09 -3.21 -6.03
CA GLU A 300 -10.02 -4.58 -6.56
C GLU A 300 -10.22 -4.59 -8.07
N VAL A 301 -11.33 -4.01 -8.56
CA VAL A 301 -11.68 -4.00 -9.99
C VAL A 301 -10.60 -3.32 -10.83
N GLY A 302 -9.94 -2.28 -10.32
CA GLY A 302 -8.79 -1.65 -10.98
C GLY A 302 -7.60 -2.61 -11.14
N VAL A 303 -7.34 -3.46 -10.14
CA VAL A 303 -6.27 -4.47 -10.20
C VAL A 303 -6.65 -5.61 -11.15
N GLU A 304 -7.90 -6.08 -11.11
CA GLU A 304 -8.42 -7.10 -12.02
C GLU A 304 -8.33 -6.69 -13.49
N THR A 305 -8.70 -5.45 -13.79
CA THR A 305 -8.65 -4.90 -15.16
C THR A 305 -7.21 -4.66 -15.60
N LYS A 306 -6.35 -4.10 -14.74
CA LYS A 306 -4.97 -3.77 -15.10
C LYS A 306 -4.07 -5.00 -15.24
N PHE A 307 -4.11 -5.92 -14.27
CA PHE A 307 -3.14 -7.02 -14.14
C PHE A 307 -3.72 -8.40 -14.47
N LYS A 308 -5.02 -8.63 -14.24
CA LYS A 308 -5.65 -9.95 -14.54
C LYS A 308 -6.34 -9.97 -15.91
N ASN A 309 -6.20 -8.90 -16.69
CA ASN A 309 -6.79 -8.75 -18.02
C ASN A 309 -8.32 -8.96 -18.06
N MET A 310 -9.00 -8.72 -16.93
CA MET A 310 -10.45 -8.84 -16.87
C MET A 310 -11.09 -7.62 -17.53
N PHE A 311 -12.18 -7.84 -18.27
CA PHE A 311 -12.93 -6.78 -18.93
C PHE A 311 -14.36 -6.73 -18.41
N TYR A 312 -14.80 -5.53 -18.06
CA TYR A 312 -16.12 -5.28 -17.50
C TYR A 312 -16.84 -4.21 -18.34
N PRO A 313 -17.74 -4.59 -19.25
CA PRO A 313 -18.38 -3.65 -20.17
C PRO A 313 -19.34 -2.68 -19.46
N THR A 314 -19.77 -3.00 -18.23
CA THR A 314 -20.71 -2.18 -17.47
C THR A 314 -20.29 -2.10 -16.00
N LEU A 315 -20.12 -0.87 -15.53
CA LEU A 315 -19.75 -0.52 -14.17
C LEU A 315 -20.87 0.31 -13.52
N ILE A 316 -21.14 0.07 -12.24
CA ILE A 316 -22.13 0.82 -11.46
C ILE A 316 -21.46 1.35 -10.18
N TYR A 317 -21.49 2.67 -9.98
CA TYR A 317 -20.98 3.34 -8.79
C TYR A 317 -22.13 3.80 -7.88
N PRO A 318 -22.36 3.13 -6.75
CA PRO A 318 -23.50 3.41 -5.88
C PRO A 318 -23.16 4.36 -4.73
N GLY A 319 -22.01 5.04 -4.75
CA GLY A 319 -21.51 5.82 -3.62
C GLY A 319 -22.42 6.98 -3.18
N ASN A 320 -23.36 7.40 -4.01
CA ASN A 320 -24.35 8.44 -3.72
C ASN A 320 -25.71 7.91 -3.27
N VAL A 321 -25.91 6.60 -3.22
CA VAL A 321 -27.15 6.00 -2.72
C VAL A 321 -27.18 6.13 -1.19
N PRO A 322 -28.16 6.86 -0.59
CA PRO A 322 -28.18 7.13 0.85
C PRO A 322 -28.20 5.87 1.72
N GLU A 323 -28.98 4.87 1.33
CA GLU A 323 -29.16 3.61 2.06
C GLU A 323 -27.85 2.82 2.19
N LEU A 324 -26.93 2.97 1.23
CA LEU A 324 -25.61 2.33 1.28
C LEU A 324 -24.59 3.13 2.09
N ASN A 325 -24.92 4.32 2.58
CA ASN A 325 -24.05 5.17 3.39
C ASN A 325 -24.56 5.36 4.83
N ILE A 326 -25.60 4.63 5.24
CA ILE A 326 -26.18 4.73 6.58
C ILE A 326 -25.19 4.29 7.65
N ILE A 327 -25.26 4.97 8.79
CA ILE A 327 -24.55 4.61 10.02
C ILE A 327 -25.56 4.83 11.15
N GLU A 328 -26.07 3.75 11.73
CA GLU A 328 -27.13 3.82 12.72
C GLU A 328 -26.85 2.85 13.89
N ASN A 329 -26.95 3.36 15.11
CA ASN A 329 -26.92 2.51 16.30
C ASN A 329 -28.28 1.81 16.43
N ILE A 330 -28.25 0.48 16.44
CA ILE A 330 -29.43 -0.39 16.61
C ILE A 330 -29.37 -1.08 17.98
N PRO A 331 -30.48 -1.61 18.53
CA PRO A 331 -30.50 -2.15 19.89
C PRO A 331 -29.45 -3.23 20.19
N ASP A 332 -29.11 -4.02 19.18
CA ASP A 332 -28.22 -5.18 19.24
C ASP A 332 -26.85 -4.95 18.58
N GLY A 333 -26.55 -3.73 18.10
CA GLY A 333 -25.27 -3.44 17.45
C GLY A 333 -25.24 -2.11 16.69
N ILE A 334 -24.50 -2.09 15.59
CA ILE A 334 -24.43 -0.97 14.66
C ILE A 334 -24.72 -1.45 13.24
N MET A 335 -25.59 -0.71 12.53
CA MET A 335 -25.86 -0.91 11.12
C MET A 335 -24.97 0.04 10.31
N ILE A 336 -24.19 -0.52 9.39
CA ILE A 336 -23.26 0.22 8.52
C ILE A 336 -23.59 -0.10 7.07
N GLY A 337 -23.78 0.94 6.26
CA GLY A 337 -24.05 0.84 4.83
C GLY A 337 -22.86 0.27 4.05
N ALA A 338 -23.14 -0.45 2.97
CA ALA A 338 -22.14 -1.17 2.18
C ALA A 338 -21.15 -0.27 1.43
N ALA A 339 -21.52 1.00 1.17
CA ALA A 339 -20.66 1.99 0.52
C ALA A 339 -19.78 2.78 1.50
N VAL A 340 -19.97 2.60 2.81
CA VAL A 340 -19.12 3.22 3.83
C VAL A 340 -17.68 2.72 3.68
N SER A 341 -16.71 3.64 3.69
CA SER A 341 -15.30 3.29 3.58
C SER A 341 -14.76 2.66 4.86
N LEU A 342 -13.70 1.86 4.73
CA LEU A 342 -13.03 1.23 5.87
C LEU A 342 -12.54 2.28 6.88
N ALA A 343 -11.96 3.39 6.41
CA ALA A 343 -11.52 4.48 7.27
C ALA A 343 -12.68 5.13 8.04
N ARG A 344 -13.85 5.29 7.41
CA ARG A 344 -15.02 5.85 8.10
C ARG A 344 -15.60 4.87 9.11
N MET A 345 -15.63 3.57 8.79
CA MET A 345 -15.99 2.53 9.76
C MET A 345 -15.06 2.57 10.97
N GLU A 346 -13.74 2.64 10.74
CA GLU A 346 -12.74 2.74 11.80
C GLU A 346 -13.01 3.93 12.74
N GLU A 347 -13.28 5.11 12.19
CA GLU A 347 -13.60 6.33 12.94
C GLU A 347 -14.80 6.11 13.87
N ILE A 348 -15.90 5.58 13.35
CA ILE A 348 -17.13 5.35 14.11
C ILE A 348 -16.93 4.28 15.19
N LEU A 349 -16.27 3.18 14.85
CA LEU A 349 -16.01 2.11 15.82
C LEU A 349 -15.10 2.60 16.95
N LYS A 350 -14.10 3.45 16.64
CA LYS A 350 -13.27 4.11 17.66
C LYS A 350 -14.08 5.05 18.57
N GLU A 351 -15.07 5.77 18.03
CA GLU A 351 -15.99 6.59 18.83
C GLU A 351 -16.85 5.73 19.76
N GLU A 352 -17.41 4.64 19.25
CA GLU A 352 -18.25 3.71 20.02
C GLU A 352 -17.46 2.95 21.10
N ILE A 353 -16.21 2.55 20.81
CA ILE A 353 -15.30 1.93 21.79
C ILE A 353 -15.06 2.85 23.00
N LYS A 354 -14.98 4.16 22.79
CA LYS A 354 -14.81 5.14 23.88
C LYS A 354 -16.08 5.36 24.70
N ARG A 355 -17.26 5.17 24.08
CA ARG A 355 -18.56 5.47 24.67
C ARG A 355 -19.16 4.29 25.44
N LEU A 356 -19.01 3.08 24.92
CA LEU A 356 -19.68 1.89 25.41
C LEU A 356 -18.82 1.11 26.41
N PRO A 357 -19.43 0.31 27.31
CA PRO A 357 -18.70 -0.57 28.20
C PRO A 357 -17.83 -1.59 27.45
N ASP A 358 -16.69 -1.97 28.02
CA ASP A 358 -15.71 -2.84 27.38
C ASP A 358 -16.27 -4.18 26.87
N TYR A 359 -17.20 -4.77 27.61
CA TYR A 359 -17.82 -6.05 27.23
C TYR A 359 -18.72 -5.94 26.00
N LYS A 360 -19.15 -4.73 25.58
CA LYS A 360 -19.98 -4.52 24.37
C LYS A 360 -19.16 -4.28 23.10
N THR A 361 -17.86 -4.05 23.24
CA THR A 361 -17.02 -3.50 22.17
C THR A 361 -15.86 -4.41 21.76
N GLN A 362 -15.87 -5.69 22.18
CA GLN A 362 -14.84 -6.67 21.84
C GLN A 362 -14.72 -6.87 20.31
N ILE A 363 -15.87 -6.98 19.63
CA ILE A 363 -15.93 -7.11 18.17
C ILE A 363 -15.38 -5.84 17.50
N PHE A 364 -15.75 -4.66 17.99
CA PHE A 364 -15.31 -3.40 17.42
C PHE A 364 -13.80 -3.20 17.56
N ARG A 365 -13.23 -3.55 18.73
CA ARG A 365 -11.77 -3.53 18.95
C ARG A 365 -11.05 -4.47 17.98
N ALA A 366 -11.54 -5.70 17.82
CA ALA A 366 -10.94 -6.65 16.89
C ALA A 366 -10.93 -6.14 15.43
N ILE A 367 -11.99 -5.43 15.01
CA ILE A 367 -12.05 -4.81 13.68
C ILE A 367 -11.05 -3.64 13.58
N VAL A 368 -11.06 -2.72 14.56
CA VAL A 368 -10.17 -1.55 14.57
C VAL A 368 -8.70 -1.95 14.59
N ASP A 369 -8.33 -2.91 15.44
CA ASP A 369 -6.96 -3.41 15.56
C ASP A 369 -6.47 -4.04 14.25
N MET A 370 -7.35 -4.74 13.52
CA MET A 370 -7.01 -5.33 12.23
C MET A 370 -6.85 -4.27 11.13
N LEU A 371 -7.66 -3.21 11.16
CA LEU A 371 -7.59 -2.12 10.18
C LEU A 371 -6.26 -1.34 10.24
N GLN A 372 -5.58 -1.34 11.40
CA GLN A 372 -4.24 -0.76 11.53
C GLN A 372 -3.23 -1.38 10.54
N TRP A 373 -3.39 -2.66 10.21
CA TRP A 373 -2.51 -3.42 9.32
C TRP A 373 -3.12 -3.62 7.92
N PHE A 374 -4.27 -3.00 7.66
CA PHE A 374 -4.99 -3.13 6.39
C PHE A 374 -4.56 -2.03 5.44
N ALA A 375 -3.71 -2.34 4.47
CA ALA A 375 -3.26 -1.41 3.44
C ALA A 375 -2.71 -0.07 4.01
N GLY A 376 -2.61 0.97 3.18
CA GLY A 376 -2.43 2.36 3.63
C GLY A 376 -3.74 3.15 3.75
N HIS A 377 -3.66 4.37 4.30
CA HIS A 377 -4.82 5.28 4.40
C HIS A 377 -5.49 5.55 3.05
N GLN A 378 -4.70 5.71 1.99
CA GLN A 378 -5.19 5.99 0.63
C GLN A 378 -6.20 4.93 0.17
N ILE A 379 -5.91 3.65 0.44
CA ILE A 379 -6.79 2.52 0.15
C ILE A 379 -7.98 2.50 1.11
N ARG A 380 -7.75 2.63 2.43
CA ARG A 380 -8.83 2.59 3.44
C ARG A 380 -9.84 3.72 3.28
N ASN A 381 -9.43 4.88 2.77
CA ASN A 381 -10.29 6.04 2.57
C ASN A 381 -11.34 5.82 1.46
N VAL A 382 -11.05 4.99 0.46
CA VAL A 382 -11.93 4.75 -0.70
C VAL A 382 -12.51 3.33 -0.74
N SER A 383 -11.81 2.35 -0.16
CA SER A 383 -12.26 0.96 -0.10
C SER A 383 -13.49 0.84 0.77
N ALA A 384 -14.56 0.29 0.20
CA ALA A 384 -15.85 0.15 0.85
C ALA A 384 -16.06 -1.24 1.41
N ILE A 385 -16.74 -1.34 2.55
CA ILE A 385 -16.93 -2.59 3.28
C ILE A 385 -17.66 -3.63 2.42
N GLY A 386 -18.72 -3.22 1.71
CA GLY A 386 -19.45 -4.10 0.80
C GLY A 386 -18.57 -4.65 -0.33
N GLY A 387 -17.64 -3.84 -0.83
CA GLY A 387 -16.66 -4.26 -1.83
C GLY A 387 -15.70 -5.32 -1.27
N ASN A 388 -15.20 -5.13 -0.04
CA ASN A 388 -14.34 -6.11 0.63
C ASN A 388 -15.03 -7.47 0.82
N ILE A 389 -16.31 -7.46 1.24
CA ILE A 389 -17.12 -8.67 1.43
C ILE A 389 -17.40 -9.34 0.09
N ALA A 390 -17.94 -8.61 -0.88
CA ALA A 390 -18.36 -9.16 -2.18
C ALA A 390 -17.20 -9.67 -3.03
N THR A 391 -15.98 -9.12 -2.85
CA THR A 391 -14.77 -9.63 -3.51
C THR A 391 -14.47 -11.08 -3.12
N ALA A 392 -14.84 -11.48 -1.90
CA ALA A 392 -14.67 -12.85 -1.39
C ALA A 392 -13.23 -13.38 -1.58
N SER A 393 -12.23 -12.51 -1.35
CA SER A 393 -10.83 -12.89 -1.40
C SER A 393 -10.53 -13.91 -0.29
N PRO A 394 -9.81 -15.03 -0.57
CA PRO A 394 -9.47 -16.03 0.44
C PRO A 394 -8.61 -15.50 1.60
N ILE A 395 -8.01 -14.34 1.40
CA ILE A 395 -7.06 -13.64 2.28
C ILE A 395 -7.60 -12.27 2.73
N SER A 396 -8.91 -12.04 2.63
CA SER A 396 -9.52 -10.84 3.22
C SER A 396 -9.27 -10.83 4.72
N ASP A 397 -8.81 -9.71 5.27
CA ASP A 397 -8.60 -9.52 6.71
C ASP A 397 -9.92 -9.27 7.47
N MET A 398 -10.94 -8.72 6.80
CA MET A 398 -12.22 -8.39 7.44
C MET A 398 -13.21 -9.57 7.43
N ASN A 399 -13.22 -10.39 6.37
CA ASN A 399 -14.17 -11.49 6.25
C ASN A 399 -14.09 -12.51 7.40
N PRO A 400 -12.89 -12.92 7.88
CA PRO A 400 -12.79 -13.78 9.06
C PRO A 400 -13.42 -13.15 10.31
N LEU A 401 -13.22 -11.84 10.51
CA LEU A 401 -13.82 -11.12 11.65
C LEU A 401 -15.33 -11.03 11.52
N PHE A 402 -15.85 -10.62 10.36
CA PHE A 402 -17.30 -10.50 10.16
C PHE A 402 -18.01 -11.85 10.29
N MET A 403 -17.41 -12.92 9.77
CA MET A 403 -17.94 -14.27 9.94
C MET A 403 -17.85 -14.74 11.41
N ALA A 404 -16.74 -14.48 12.11
CA ALA A 404 -16.59 -14.86 13.51
C ALA A 404 -17.56 -14.14 14.46
N ALA A 405 -17.84 -12.86 14.16
CA ALA A 405 -18.84 -12.05 14.85
C ALA A 405 -20.27 -12.41 14.47
N GLY A 406 -20.48 -13.21 13.42
CA GLY A 406 -21.81 -13.56 12.92
C GLY A 406 -22.58 -12.37 12.35
N VAL A 407 -21.89 -11.47 11.66
CA VAL A 407 -22.46 -10.29 10.99
C VAL A 407 -23.62 -10.70 10.07
N VAL A 408 -24.69 -9.91 10.07
CA VAL A 408 -25.86 -10.12 9.20
C VAL A 408 -25.84 -9.07 8.10
N LEU A 409 -25.90 -9.53 6.85
CA LEU A 409 -25.96 -8.68 5.66
C LEU A 409 -27.41 -8.46 5.25
N GLN A 410 -27.76 -7.22 4.90
CA GLN A 410 -29.03 -6.91 4.25
C GLN A 410 -28.81 -6.87 2.74
N LEU A 411 -29.40 -7.85 2.04
CA LEU A 411 -29.36 -7.94 0.59
C LEU A 411 -30.66 -7.38 0.01
N ALA A 412 -30.56 -6.73 -1.15
CA ALA A 412 -31.69 -6.20 -1.88
C ALA A 412 -31.60 -6.57 -3.36
N SER A 413 -32.75 -6.88 -3.95
CA SER A 413 -32.97 -6.99 -5.39
C SER A 413 -34.25 -6.23 -5.75
N LYS A 414 -34.58 -6.11 -7.04
CA LYS A 414 -35.87 -5.55 -7.45
C LYS A 414 -37.07 -6.34 -6.93
N ASP A 415 -36.89 -7.64 -6.68
CA ASP A 415 -37.94 -8.57 -6.26
C ASP A 415 -38.16 -8.58 -4.73
N GLY A 416 -37.27 -7.97 -3.95
CA GLY A 416 -37.40 -7.86 -2.50
C GLY A 416 -36.07 -7.82 -1.74
N HIS A 417 -36.17 -7.95 -0.41
CA HIS A 417 -35.05 -7.91 0.53
C HIS A 417 -34.92 -9.24 1.28
N ARG A 418 -33.67 -9.62 1.61
CA ARG A 418 -33.41 -10.73 2.53
C ARG A 418 -32.21 -10.44 3.43
N GLU A 419 -32.20 -11.06 4.61
CA GLU A 419 -31.07 -11.02 5.53
C GLU A 419 -30.28 -12.32 5.46
N VAL A 420 -28.95 -12.20 5.39
CA VAL A 420 -28.04 -13.35 5.31
C VAL A 420 -26.97 -13.23 6.39
N LYS A 421 -26.92 -14.20 7.30
CA LYS A 421 -25.86 -14.29 8.30
C LYS A 421 -24.57 -14.80 7.65
N MET A 422 -23.44 -14.13 7.89
CA MET A 422 -22.14 -14.60 7.45
C MET A 422 -21.72 -15.83 8.27
N ASN A 423 -21.85 -17.01 7.67
CA ASN A 423 -21.48 -18.30 8.23
C ASN A 423 -20.66 -19.11 7.20
N SER A 424 -20.42 -20.40 7.49
CA SER A 424 -19.73 -21.34 6.59
C SER A 424 -20.35 -21.45 5.18
N ASP A 425 -21.62 -21.08 5.01
CA ASP A 425 -22.34 -21.21 3.75
C ASP A 425 -22.28 -19.95 2.90
N PHE A 426 -21.80 -18.82 3.42
CA PHE A 426 -21.82 -17.57 2.67
C PHE A 426 -20.78 -17.54 1.55
N PHE A 427 -19.55 -18.00 1.80
CA PHE A 427 -18.50 -18.11 0.78
C PHE A 427 -18.49 -19.52 0.19
N LYS A 428 -19.09 -19.69 -0.99
CA LYS A 428 -19.34 -21.02 -1.58
C LYS A 428 -18.09 -21.65 -2.20
N ARG A 429 -17.29 -20.84 -2.90
CA ARG A 429 -16.06 -21.24 -3.61
C ARG A 429 -15.21 -19.99 -3.90
N TYR A 430 -14.05 -20.19 -4.52
CA TYR A 430 -13.12 -19.11 -4.84
C TYR A 430 -13.82 -17.90 -5.48
N ARG A 431 -13.82 -16.77 -4.75
CA ARG A 431 -14.43 -15.49 -5.14
C ARG A 431 -15.93 -15.53 -5.47
N VAL A 432 -16.68 -16.44 -4.85
CA VAL A 432 -18.14 -16.58 -5.04
C VAL A 432 -18.86 -16.58 -3.69
N THR A 433 -19.87 -15.73 -3.57
CA THR A 433 -20.75 -15.61 -2.40
C THR A 433 -22.10 -16.28 -2.64
N ASP A 434 -22.96 -16.36 -1.61
CA ASP A 434 -24.36 -16.81 -1.68
C ASP A 434 -25.31 -15.79 -2.35
N MET A 435 -24.79 -14.66 -2.83
CA MET A 435 -25.59 -13.62 -3.47
C MET A 435 -26.04 -14.02 -4.88
N GLN A 436 -27.28 -13.68 -5.22
CA GLN A 436 -27.77 -13.78 -6.59
C GLN A 436 -27.16 -12.67 -7.47
N PRO A 437 -27.02 -12.88 -8.79
CA PRO A 437 -26.39 -11.89 -9.68
C PRO A 437 -27.06 -10.50 -9.67
N ASN A 438 -28.37 -10.44 -9.43
CA ASN A 438 -29.17 -9.21 -9.37
C ASN A 438 -29.26 -8.61 -7.94
N GLU A 439 -28.67 -9.25 -6.93
CA GLU A 439 -28.65 -8.72 -5.56
C GLU A 439 -27.49 -7.73 -5.33
N VAL A 440 -27.72 -6.81 -4.41
CA VAL A 440 -26.72 -5.88 -3.86
C VAL A 440 -26.67 -5.98 -2.34
N ILE A 441 -25.49 -5.78 -1.76
CA ILE A 441 -25.36 -5.59 -0.31
C ILE A 441 -25.75 -4.14 -0.03
N VAL A 442 -26.78 -3.92 0.79
CA VAL A 442 -27.21 -2.58 1.21
C VAL A 442 -26.47 -2.15 2.47
N SER A 443 -26.47 -3.02 3.48
CA SER A 443 -25.86 -2.75 4.78
C SER A 443 -25.41 -4.04 5.46
N LEU A 444 -24.65 -3.89 6.53
CA LEU A 444 -24.24 -4.95 7.44
C LEU A 444 -24.58 -4.55 8.88
N LYS A 445 -25.09 -5.49 9.66
CA LYS A 445 -25.34 -5.37 11.10
C LYS A 445 -24.17 -5.99 11.86
N ILE A 446 -23.35 -5.16 12.49
CA ILE A 446 -22.25 -5.59 13.35
C ILE A 446 -22.77 -5.63 14.80
N PRO A 447 -22.86 -6.81 15.43
CA PRO A 447 -23.46 -6.92 16.76
C PRO A 447 -22.56 -6.33 17.85
N TYR A 448 -23.17 -5.92 18.96
CA TYR A 448 -22.43 -5.72 20.21
C TYR A 448 -22.00 -7.08 20.78
N SER A 449 -20.83 -7.13 21.39
CA SER A 449 -20.45 -8.30 22.18
C SER A 449 -21.25 -8.36 23.48
N GLN A 450 -21.41 -9.57 24.01
CA GLN A 450 -22.15 -9.85 25.23
C GLN A 450 -21.22 -9.97 26.44
N LYS A 451 -21.79 -10.05 27.65
CA LYS A 451 -20.98 -10.41 28.83
C LYS A 451 -20.37 -11.79 28.64
N ASN A 452 -19.14 -11.95 29.11
CA ASN A 452 -18.35 -13.18 29.00
C ASN A 452 -18.13 -13.66 27.56
N GLU A 453 -18.14 -12.72 26.61
CA GLU A 453 -17.80 -12.92 25.20
C GLU A 453 -16.54 -12.11 24.85
N TYR A 454 -15.59 -12.76 24.18
CA TYR A 454 -14.29 -12.21 23.85
C TYR A 454 -13.98 -12.45 22.38
N MET A 455 -13.34 -11.49 21.72
CA MET A 455 -13.01 -11.60 20.31
C MET A 455 -11.65 -10.96 20.01
N ARG A 456 -10.89 -11.57 19.09
CA ARG A 456 -9.64 -11.00 18.59
C ARG A 456 -9.36 -11.42 17.15
N GLY A 457 -8.65 -10.54 16.43
CA GLY A 457 -8.15 -10.79 15.09
C GLY A 457 -6.64 -11.02 15.07
N TYR A 458 -6.17 -11.83 14.11
CA TYR A 458 -4.75 -12.08 13.88
C TYR A 458 -4.42 -12.02 12.40
N LYS A 459 -3.26 -11.48 12.06
CA LYS A 459 -2.72 -11.42 10.70
C LYS A 459 -1.23 -11.69 10.74
N GLN A 460 -0.76 -12.51 9.82
CA GLN A 460 0.65 -12.68 9.51
C GLN A 460 0.86 -12.48 8.02
N SER A 461 1.86 -11.68 7.68
CA SER A 461 2.26 -11.31 6.32
C SER A 461 3.79 -11.21 6.24
N HIS A 462 4.36 -10.87 5.07
CA HIS A 462 5.81 -10.72 4.91
C HIS A 462 6.33 -9.42 5.52
N ARG A 463 5.54 -8.35 5.42
CA ARG A 463 5.71 -7.08 6.13
C ARG A 463 4.46 -6.77 6.95
N ARG A 464 4.59 -5.98 8.01
CA ARG A 464 3.48 -5.71 8.93
C ARG A 464 2.38 -4.85 8.29
N GLU A 465 2.77 -3.74 7.69
CA GLU A 465 1.87 -2.77 7.09
C GLU A 465 1.74 -2.99 5.57
N ASP A 466 0.57 -2.67 5.01
CA ASP A 466 0.30 -2.72 3.56
C ASP A 466 0.66 -4.04 2.86
N ASP A 467 0.34 -5.18 3.46
CA ASP A 467 0.65 -6.50 2.87
C ASP A 467 -0.54 -7.44 2.88
N ILE A 468 -0.49 -8.40 1.96
CA ILE A 468 -1.41 -9.51 1.87
C ILE A 468 -1.11 -10.51 3.00
N ALA A 469 -2.17 -10.99 3.66
CA ALA A 469 -2.03 -12.02 4.68
C ALA A 469 -1.57 -13.36 4.07
N ILE A 470 -0.54 -13.97 4.68
CA ILE A 470 -0.19 -15.38 4.51
C ILE A 470 -1.28 -16.25 5.17
N VAL A 471 -1.59 -15.94 6.43
CA VAL A 471 -2.76 -16.44 7.17
C VAL A 471 -3.30 -15.29 8.01
N ASN A 472 -4.62 -15.16 8.04
CA ASN A 472 -5.32 -14.30 8.98
C ASN A 472 -6.44 -15.08 9.67
N ALA A 473 -6.92 -14.56 10.79
CA ALA A 473 -7.94 -15.23 11.59
C ALA A 473 -8.82 -14.23 12.35
N GLY A 474 -10.08 -14.63 12.57
CA GLY A 474 -11.01 -13.99 13.48
C GLY A 474 -11.56 -15.02 14.45
N PHE A 475 -11.29 -14.83 15.74
CA PHE A 475 -11.69 -15.76 16.79
C PHE A 475 -12.60 -15.10 17.80
N ARG A 476 -13.68 -15.80 18.15
CA ARG A 476 -14.64 -15.39 19.17
C ARG A 476 -14.91 -16.55 20.11
N VAL A 477 -14.99 -16.30 21.40
CA VAL A 477 -15.42 -17.28 22.40
C VAL A 477 -16.41 -16.64 23.36
N LYS A 478 -17.41 -17.41 23.77
CA LYS A 478 -18.36 -17.05 24.81
C LYS A 478 -18.39 -18.14 25.86
N PHE A 479 -18.45 -17.73 27.12
CA PHE A 479 -18.49 -18.65 28.26
C PHE A 479 -19.88 -18.78 28.86
N LYS A 480 -20.14 -19.91 29.52
CA LYS A 480 -21.33 -20.11 30.36
C LYS A 480 -21.07 -19.50 31.74
N ASP A 481 -21.65 -18.33 32.00
CA ASP A 481 -21.46 -17.61 33.26
C ASP A 481 -19.95 -17.47 33.59
N ASP A 482 -19.58 -17.51 34.87
CA ASP A 482 -18.19 -17.41 35.32
C ASP A 482 -17.48 -18.78 35.43
N SER A 483 -18.03 -19.82 34.81
CA SER A 483 -17.47 -21.18 34.87
C SER A 483 -16.24 -21.39 33.99
N HIS A 484 -15.99 -20.45 33.06
CA HIS A 484 -14.98 -20.56 31.99
C HIS A 484 -15.16 -21.81 31.11
N VAL A 485 -16.37 -22.38 31.09
CA VAL A 485 -16.79 -23.43 30.16
C VAL A 485 -17.30 -22.78 28.89
N VAL A 486 -16.75 -23.20 27.74
CA VAL A 486 -17.11 -22.67 26.42
C VAL A 486 -18.58 -22.99 26.13
N SER A 487 -19.39 -21.95 25.96
CA SER A 487 -20.80 -22.07 25.54
C SER A 487 -20.96 -21.93 24.03
N ASP A 488 -20.09 -21.14 23.40
CA ASP A 488 -20.07 -20.89 21.97
C ASP A 488 -18.66 -20.42 21.57
N ILE A 489 -18.20 -20.81 20.38
CA ILE A 489 -16.87 -20.47 19.87
C ILE A 489 -16.91 -20.39 18.35
N SER A 490 -16.19 -19.44 17.77
CA SER A 490 -16.03 -19.31 16.33
C SER A 490 -14.56 -19.17 15.99
N LEU A 491 -14.06 -20.07 15.15
CA LEU A 491 -12.67 -20.10 14.68
C LEU A 491 -12.65 -19.97 13.16
N VAL A 492 -12.35 -18.77 12.65
CA VAL A 492 -12.39 -18.47 11.21
C VAL A 492 -11.01 -18.07 10.70
N PHE A 493 -10.63 -18.61 9.55
CA PHE A 493 -9.31 -18.43 8.94
C PHE A 493 -9.43 -17.95 7.49
N GLY A 494 -8.50 -17.10 7.06
CA GLY A 494 -8.17 -16.86 5.65
C GLY A 494 -6.76 -17.37 5.33
N GLY A 495 -6.47 -17.59 4.05
CA GLY A 495 -5.19 -18.13 3.56
C GLY A 495 -5.00 -19.64 3.72
N MET A 496 -5.95 -20.34 4.35
CA MET A 496 -5.92 -21.80 4.58
C MET A 496 -6.74 -22.62 3.59
N ARG A 497 -7.67 -21.98 2.88
CA ARG A 497 -8.49 -22.59 1.82
C ARG A 497 -8.71 -21.55 0.71
N PRO A 498 -9.24 -21.94 -0.47
CA PRO A 498 -9.65 -21.00 -1.53
C PRO A 498 -10.83 -20.08 -1.16
N ILE A 499 -11.27 -20.08 0.10
CA ILE A 499 -12.33 -19.25 0.68
C ILE A 499 -11.94 -18.91 2.12
N THR A 500 -12.57 -17.88 2.70
CA THR A 500 -12.60 -17.71 4.16
C THR A 500 -13.34 -18.90 4.78
N ALA A 501 -12.71 -19.61 5.71
CA ALA A 501 -13.18 -20.91 6.19
C ALA A 501 -13.29 -20.97 7.72
N MET A 502 -14.34 -21.63 8.20
CA MET A 502 -14.52 -21.94 9.63
C MET A 502 -13.97 -23.33 9.95
N ALA A 503 -13.31 -23.49 11.10
CA ALA A 503 -12.90 -24.78 11.65
C ALA A 503 -14.07 -25.41 12.43
N THR A 504 -15.15 -25.73 11.71
CA THR A 504 -16.42 -26.22 12.26
C THR A 504 -16.29 -27.43 13.19
N LYS A 505 -15.46 -28.42 12.81
CA LYS A 505 -15.31 -29.65 13.61
C LYS A 505 -14.55 -29.38 14.91
N ALA A 506 -13.52 -28.53 14.86
CA ALA A 506 -12.79 -28.09 16.04
C ALA A 506 -13.69 -27.26 16.97
N MET A 507 -14.52 -26.38 16.41
CA MET A 507 -15.50 -25.58 17.16
C MET A 507 -16.50 -26.48 17.91
N GLU A 508 -17.10 -27.46 17.23
CA GLU A 508 -18.05 -28.41 17.84
C GLU A 508 -17.44 -29.16 19.03
N LYS A 509 -16.19 -29.62 18.90
CA LYS A 509 -15.48 -30.33 19.97
C LYS A 509 -15.08 -29.45 21.15
N ALA A 510 -14.92 -28.14 20.93
CA ALA A 510 -14.54 -27.19 21.97
C ALA A 510 -15.73 -26.75 22.84
N ILE A 511 -16.96 -26.82 22.33
CA ILE A 511 -18.16 -26.50 23.13
C ILE A 511 -18.27 -27.46 24.33
N GLY A 512 -18.51 -26.92 25.51
CA GLY A 512 -18.59 -27.67 26.76
C GLY A 512 -17.23 -27.98 27.40
N ARG A 513 -16.11 -27.67 26.74
CA ARG A 513 -14.77 -27.78 27.32
C ARG A 513 -14.46 -26.58 28.22
N LYS A 514 -13.60 -26.79 29.21
CA LYS A 514 -13.06 -25.72 30.06
C LYS A 514 -11.93 -25.01 29.30
N TRP A 515 -11.76 -23.71 29.54
CA TRP A 515 -10.64 -22.93 29.01
C TRP A 515 -9.35 -23.22 29.80
N ASP A 516 -8.66 -24.31 29.45
CA ASP A 516 -7.42 -24.78 30.09
C ASP A 516 -6.37 -25.27 29.09
N ASP A 517 -5.18 -25.63 29.58
CA ASP A 517 -4.04 -26.07 28.76
C ASP A 517 -4.34 -27.35 27.95
N MET A 518 -5.28 -28.18 28.43
CA MET A 518 -5.71 -29.38 27.71
C MET A 518 -6.49 -28.99 26.45
N LEU A 519 -7.34 -27.96 26.53
CA LEU A 519 -8.03 -27.43 25.34
C LEU A 519 -7.03 -26.92 24.29
N VAL A 520 -5.93 -26.28 24.69
CA VAL A 520 -4.89 -25.82 23.75
C VAL A 520 -4.25 -26.99 23.01
N THR A 521 -3.86 -28.03 23.75
CA THR A 521 -3.23 -29.23 23.17
C THR A 521 -4.17 -29.90 22.18
N ASP A 522 -5.41 -30.16 22.59
CA ASP A 522 -6.43 -30.77 21.74
C ASP A 522 -6.74 -29.92 20.50
N MET A 523 -6.81 -28.59 20.65
CA MET A 523 -7.10 -27.68 19.55
C MET A 523 -6.00 -27.69 18.49
N CYS A 524 -4.73 -27.81 18.88
CA CYS A 524 -3.61 -27.93 17.94
C CYS A 524 -3.78 -29.15 17.02
N ASP A 525 -4.18 -30.30 17.58
CA ASP A 525 -4.41 -31.52 16.82
C ASP A 525 -5.66 -31.41 15.91
N TRP A 526 -6.74 -30.84 16.43
CA TRP A 526 -7.99 -30.68 15.68
C TRP A 526 -7.81 -29.74 14.49
N LEU A 527 -7.16 -28.58 14.68
CA LEU A 527 -6.90 -27.62 13.60
C LEU A 527 -5.98 -28.20 12.53
N THR A 528 -4.92 -28.92 12.93
CA THR A 528 -3.99 -29.56 11.99
C THR A 528 -4.70 -30.60 11.13
N THR A 529 -5.65 -31.34 11.72
CA THR A 529 -6.44 -32.36 11.00
C THR A 529 -7.50 -31.75 10.09
N GLU A 530 -8.16 -30.65 10.51
CA GLU A 530 -9.27 -30.04 9.78
C GLU A 530 -8.81 -29.09 8.65
N LEU A 531 -7.61 -28.51 8.77
CA LEU A 531 -7.04 -27.56 7.80
C LEU A 531 -5.74 -28.10 7.18
N PRO A 532 -5.78 -29.24 6.46
CA PRO A 532 -4.60 -29.76 5.77
C PRO A 532 -4.22 -28.89 4.57
N LEU A 533 -2.92 -28.73 4.33
CA LEU A 533 -2.38 -28.10 3.13
C LEU A 533 -1.40 -29.06 2.45
N SER A 534 -1.53 -29.22 1.13
CA SER A 534 -0.59 -29.99 0.33
C SER A 534 0.72 -29.21 0.13
N PRO A 535 1.85 -29.87 -0.16
CA PRO A 535 3.13 -29.17 -0.42
C PRO A 535 3.10 -28.21 -1.63
N ASP A 536 2.24 -28.49 -2.62
CA ASP A 536 2.05 -27.73 -3.87
C ASP A 536 0.96 -26.65 -3.79
N VAL A 537 0.45 -26.37 -2.59
CA VAL A 537 -0.58 -25.35 -2.37
C VAL A 537 -0.16 -23.98 -2.95
N PRO A 538 -1.06 -23.27 -3.66
CA PRO A 538 -0.80 -21.91 -4.11
C PRO A 538 -0.35 -20.98 -2.97
N GLY A 539 0.71 -20.21 -3.21
CA GLY A 539 1.37 -19.36 -2.20
C GLY A 539 2.42 -20.06 -1.33
N GLY A 540 2.59 -21.39 -1.45
CA GLY A 540 3.65 -22.14 -0.76
C GLY A 540 3.53 -22.13 0.77
N MET A 541 4.65 -22.29 1.49
CA MET A 541 4.70 -22.17 2.96
C MET A 541 3.70 -23.07 3.73
N ALA A 542 3.32 -24.23 3.19
CA ALA A 542 2.25 -25.08 3.73
C ALA A 542 2.41 -25.36 5.24
N ARG A 543 3.60 -25.82 5.65
CA ARG A 543 3.91 -26.12 7.04
C ARG A 543 3.84 -24.88 7.94
N TYR A 544 4.37 -23.75 7.47
CA TYR A 544 4.33 -22.48 8.21
C TYR A 544 2.89 -22.00 8.41
N ARG A 545 2.06 -22.07 7.37
CA ARG A 545 0.63 -21.73 7.44
C ARG A 545 -0.14 -22.60 8.43
N GLN A 546 0.12 -23.90 8.44
CA GLN A 546 -0.48 -24.81 9.43
C GLN A 546 -0.04 -24.47 10.86
N THR A 547 1.26 -24.19 11.08
CA THR A 547 1.77 -23.77 12.39
C THR A 547 1.13 -22.46 12.86
N LEU A 548 0.87 -21.52 11.97
CA LEU A 548 0.20 -20.26 12.29
C LEU A 548 -1.22 -20.47 12.82
N CYS A 549 -1.96 -21.48 12.34
CA CYS A 549 -3.31 -21.76 12.83
C CYS A 549 -3.33 -22.07 14.33
N SER A 550 -2.48 -23.01 14.75
CA SER A 550 -2.31 -23.38 16.16
C SER A 550 -1.71 -22.24 16.97
N SER A 551 -0.74 -21.52 16.40
CA SER A 551 -0.09 -20.39 17.07
C SER A 551 -1.07 -19.24 17.35
N PHE A 552 -1.94 -18.89 16.40
CA PHE A 552 -2.98 -17.88 16.60
C PHE A 552 -3.97 -18.32 17.67
N PHE A 553 -4.38 -19.60 17.69
CA PHE A 553 -5.27 -20.08 18.75
C PHE A 553 -4.60 -19.98 20.12
N PHE A 554 -3.33 -20.35 20.23
CA PHE A 554 -2.58 -20.22 21.48
C PHE A 554 -2.50 -18.76 21.95
N LYS A 555 -2.21 -17.81 21.04
CA LYS A 555 -2.25 -16.37 21.36
C LYS A 555 -3.64 -15.92 21.82
N PHE A 556 -4.70 -16.46 21.24
CA PHE A 556 -6.08 -16.16 21.64
C PHE A 556 -6.40 -16.72 23.02
N PHE A 557 -6.00 -17.96 23.28
CA PHE A 557 -6.10 -18.57 24.60
C PHE A 557 -5.46 -17.71 25.68
N LEU A 558 -4.20 -17.30 25.49
CA LEU A 558 -3.46 -16.46 26.43
C LEU A 558 -4.12 -15.09 26.62
N ASN A 559 -4.58 -14.46 25.53
CA ASN A 559 -5.26 -13.18 25.62
C ASN A 559 -6.56 -13.26 26.43
N VAL A 560 -7.37 -14.30 26.20
CA VAL A 560 -8.61 -14.53 26.95
C VAL A 560 -8.31 -14.84 28.42
N CYS A 561 -7.26 -15.62 28.70
CA CYS A 561 -6.78 -15.85 30.07
C CYS A 561 -6.41 -14.56 30.79
N GLN A 562 -5.71 -13.62 30.12
CA GLN A 562 -5.39 -12.32 30.69
C GLN A 562 -6.65 -11.49 30.98
N GLN A 563 -7.62 -11.46 30.07
CA GLN A 563 -8.88 -10.74 30.27
C GLN A 563 -9.73 -11.34 31.40
N LEU A 564 -9.69 -12.65 31.58
CA LEU A 564 -10.35 -13.38 32.67
C LEU A 564 -9.52 -13.39 33.98
N GLN A 565 -8.31 -12.81 33.98
CA GLN A 565 -7.36 -12.85 35.11
C GLN A 565 -7.02 -14.28 35.58
N LEU A 566 -7.00 -15.22 34.64
CA LEU A 566 -6.53 -16.58 34.88
C LEU A 566 -5.02 -16.62 35.02
N LYS A 567 -4.51 -17.61 35.76
CA LYS A 567 -3.07 -17.79 35.95
C LYS A 567 -2.41 -18.20 34.63
N VAL A 568 -1.53 -17.35 34.13
CA VAL A 568 -0.66 -17.60 32.97
C VAL A 568 0.78 -17.66 33.46
N LYS A 569 1.62 -18.50 32.84
CA LYS A 569 3.04 -18.56 33.21
C LYS A 569 3.74 -17.24 32.84
N PRO A 570 4.64 -16.69 33.67
CA PRO A 570 5.32 -15.44 33.37
C PRO A 570 5.99 -15.38 32.00
N GLU A 571 6.60 -16.49 31.58
CA GLU A 571 7.27 -16.66 30.28
C GLU A 571 6.32 -16.68 29.07
N GLU A 572 5.02 -16.91 29.28
CA GLU A 572 4.00 -16.97 28.23
C GLU A 572 3.21 -15.66 28.09
N LEU A 573 3.34 -14.71 29.03
CA LEU A 573 2.52 -13.49 29.07
C LEU A 573 2.62 -12.64 27.79
N SER A 574 3.83 -12.48 27.25
CA SER A 574 4.05 -11.72 26.01
C SER A 574 3.39 -12.37 24.79
N GLY A 575 3.08 -13.67 24.84
CA GLY A 575 2.36 -14.37 23.78
C GLY A 575 0.89 -13.93 23.63
N GLY A 576 0.29 -13.42 24.72
CA GLY A 576 -1.07 -12.87 24.72
C GLY A 576 -1.16 -11.40 24.29
N GLU A 577 -0.04 -10.70 24.16
CA GLU A 577 0.03 -9.28 23.85
C GLU A 577 0.13 -9.01 22.33
N GLY A 578 -0.24 -7.79 21.91
CA GLY A 578 0.02 -7.32 20.56
C GLY A 578 1.47 -6.86 20.39
N ILE A 579 1.93 -6.68 19.16
CA ILE A 579 3.21 -6.01 18.93
C ILE A 579 3.04 -4.53 19.26
N HIS A 580 3.77 -4.04 20.26
CA HIS A 580 3.89 -2.62 20.58
C HIS A 580 5.26 -2.13 20.10
N TYR A 581 5.31 -0.99 19.42
CA TYR A 581 6.55 -0.39 18.94
C TYR A 581 6.90 0.84 19.77
N GLU A 582 8.20 1.06 19.93
CA GLU A 582 8.72 2.30 20.47
C GLU A 582 8.86 3.34 19.34
N PRO A 583 8.68 4.64 19.64
CA PRO A 583 8.90 5.71 18.66
C PRO A 583 10.30 5.63 18.04
N CYS A 584 10.41 5.89 16.73
CA CYS A 584 11.69 5.88 16.04
C CYS A 584 12.66 6.92 16.64
N GLN A 585 13.88 6.49 16.96
CA GLN A 585 14.96 7.36 17.45
C GLN A 585 16.22 7.18 16.59
N GLY A 586 16.88 8.28 16.25
CA GLY A 586 18.11 8.25 15.48
C GLY A 586 18.99 9.45 15.78
N SER A 587 20.31 9.27 15.67
CA SER A 587 21.29 10.36 15.78
C SER A 587 22.25 10.26 14.60
N GLN A 588 22.56 11.40 13.98
CA GLN A 588 23.53 11.48 12.89
C GLN A 588 24.72 12.32 13.36
N ILE A 589 25.92 11.77 13.25
CA ILE A 589 27.14 12.41 13.70
C ILE A 589 28.07 12.47 12.50
N PHE A 590 28.60 13.65 12.22
CA PHE A 590 29.55 13.91 11.15
C PHE A 590 30.66 14.84 11.64
N GLU A 591 31.74 14.95 10.87
CA GLU A 591 32.89 15.79 11.19
C GLU A 591 32.50 17.27 11.25
N LYS A 592 33.00 17.99 12.26
CA LYS A 592 32.76 19.44 12.37
C LYS A 592 33.54 20.19 11.30
N LEU A 593 32.96 21.26 10.79
CA LEU A 593 33.60 22.12 9.82
C LEU A 593 34.73 22.92 10.46
N ASP A 594 35.77 23.21 9.67
CA ASP A 594 36.82 24.14 10.07
C ASP A 594 36.19 25.53 10.30
N PRO A 595 36.32 26.14 11.50
CA PRO A 595 35.83 27.50 11.75
C PRO A 595 36.38 28.56 10.79
N GLY A 596 37.55 28.31 10.18
CA GLY A 596 38.17 29.17 9.18
C GLY A 596 37.59 29.01 7.76
N GLN A 597 36.76 28.01 7.51
CA GLN A 597 36.19 27.74 6.19
C GLN A 597 35.23 28.87 5.77
N LEU A 598 35.39 29.37 4.54
CA LEU A 598 34.51 30.38 3.97
C LEU A 598 33.06 29.86 3.90
N LYS A 599 32.07 30.73 4.16
CA LYS A 599 30.64 30.35 4.07
C LYS A 599 30.21 29.93 2.66
N THR A 600 30.91 30.43 1.64
CA THR A 600 30.69 30.09 0.23
C THR A 600 31.37 28.79 -0.19
N ASP A 601 32.31 28.29 0.62
CA ASP A 601 32.86 26.95 0.43
C ASP A 601 31.90 25.95 1.07
N LEU A 602 31.27 25.16 0.21
CA LEU A 602 30.21 24.21 0.56
C LEU A 602 30.74 22.79 0.80
N VAL A 603 32.03 22.53 0.57
CA VAL A 603 32.61 21.19 0.75
C VAL A 603 32.51 20.79 2.22
N GLY A 604 31.98 19.60 2.49
CA GLY A 604 31.74 19.09 3.84
C GLY A 604 30.47 19.61 4.52
N ARG A 605 29.82 20.65 3.98
CA ARG A 605 28.57 21.19 4.56
C ARG A 605 27.36 20.31 4.20
N PRO A 606 26.35 20.20 5.07
CA PRO A 606 25.12 19.44 4.80
C PRO A 606 24.18 20.21 3.86
N VAL A 607 24.61 20.47 2.63
CA VAL A 607 23.83 21.21 1.64
C VAL A 607 22.66 20.36 1.15
N VAL A 608 21.48 20.96 1.12
CA VAL A 608 20.26 20.34 0.60
C VAL A 608 20.45 19.96 -0.87
N HIS A 609 19.95 18.80 -1.27
CA HIS A 609 19.97 18.37 -2.67
C HIS A 609 19.43 19.48 -3.58
N MET A 610 20.17 19.83 -4.65
CA MET A 610 19.88 20.99 -5.50
C MET A 610 18.51 20.92 -6.20
N SER A 611 17.93 19.73 -6.34
CA SER A 611 16.55 19.55 -6.84
C SER A 611 15.53 19.23 -5.74
N GLY A 612 15.91 19.21 -4.46
CA GLY A 612 15.05 18.83 -3.33
C GLY A 612 13.72 19.57 -3.31
N LEU A 613 13.76 20.90 -3.47
CA LEU A 613 12.55 21.72 -3.53
C LEU A 613 11.69 21.40 -4.77
N LYS A 614 12.33 21.20 -5.95
CA LYS A 614 11.63 20.82 -7.19
C LYS A 614 10.95 19.46 -7.07
N GLN A 615 11.58 18.53 -6.36
CA GLN A 615 11.03 17.21 -6.11
C GLN A 615 9.82 17.29 -5.17
N ALA A 616 9.90 18.13 -4.13
CA ALA A 616 8.81 18.35 -3.19
C ALA A 616 7.61 19.07 -3.79
N THR A 617 7.80 19.92 -4.80
CA THR A 617 6.72 20.64 -5.50
C THR A 617 6.18 19.94 -6.75
N GLY A 618 6.82 18.83 -7.17
CA GLY A 618 6.47 18.14 -8.42
C GLY A 618 7.02 18.82 -9.69
N GLU A 619 7.79 19.90 -9.57
CA GLU A 619 8.43 20.63 -10.69
C GLU A 619 9.67 19.92 -11.24
N ALA A 620 10.18 18.89 -10.55
CA ALA A 620 11.23 18.03 -11.08
C ALA A 620 10.68 17.17 -12.24
N ILE A 621 11.14 17.46 -13.45
CA ILE A 621 10.75 16.75 -14.69
C ILE A 621 11.53 15.42 -14.79
N TYR A 622 10.82 14.30 -14.69
CA TYR A 622 11.31 12.96 -15.04
C TYR A 622 10.95 12.63 -16.49
N LEU A 623 11.27 11.44 -16.98
CA LEU A 623 11.18 11.18 -18.41
C LEU A 623 9.75 11.27 -18.95
N ASP A 624 8.80 10.57 -18.32
CA ASP A 624 7.38 10.60 -18.74
C ASP A 624 6.67 11.92 -18.38
N ASP A 625 7.36 12.84 -17.70
CA ASP A 625 6.85 14.19 -17.45
C ASP A 625 7.13 15.15 -18.61
N ILE A 626 8.02 14.79 -19.54
CA ILE A 626 8.30 15.57 -20.74
C ILE A 626 6.98 15.72 -21.53
N PRO A 627 6.59 16.94 -21.94
CA PRO A 627 5.40 17.14 -22.76
C PRO A 627 5.48 16.33 -24.05
N LYS A 628 4.37 15.70 -24.42
CA LYS A 628 4.32 14.84 -25.60
C LYS A 628 4.35 15.66 -26.88
N TYR A 629 4.92 15.07 -27.92
CA TYR A 629 4.73 15.55 -29.28
C TYR A 629 3.33 15.16 -29.80
N GLU A 630 2.77 15.98 -30.71
CA GLU A 630 1.43 15.73 -31.27
C GLU A 630 1.35 14.39 -32.02
N ASN A 631 2.43 13.97 -32.66
CA ASN A 631 2.57 12.73 -33.41
C ASN A 631 3.35 11.64 -32.64
N GLU A 632 3.50 11.78 -31.32
CA GLU A 632 4.19 10.79 -30.49
C GLU A 632 3.38 9.49 -30.40
N LEU A 633 4.02 8.35 -30.71
CA LEU A 633 3.44 7.02 -30.56
C LEU A 633 3.90 6.35 -29.26
N ARG A 634 3.20 5.28 -28.87
CA ARG A 634 3.47 4.49 -27.66
C ARG A 634 3.78 3.06 -28.03
N LEU A 635 4.76 2.49 -27.34
CA LEU A 635 5.27 1.15 -27.58
C LEU A 635 4.91 0.24 -26.40
N ALA A 636 4.44 -0.97 -26.69
CA ALA A 636 4.25 -2.03 -25.71
C ALA A 636 5.00 -3.29 -26.16
N LEU A 637 5.80 -3.85 -25.26
CA LEU A 637 6.59 -5.05 -25.53
C LEU A 637 5.71 -6.30 -25.55
N VAL A 638 5.99 -7.20 -26.48
CA VAL A 638 5.46 -8.56 -26.54
C VAL A 638 6.55 -9.48 -25.99
N MET A 639 6.26 -10.14 -24.87
CA MET A 639 7.26 -10.89 -24.10
C MET A 639 6.92 -12.38 -24.04
N SER A 640 7.96 -13.21 -23.89
CA SER A 640 7.85 -14.64 -23.69
C SER A 640 7.04 -14.97 -22.43
N THR A 641 6.14 -15.95 -22.55
CA THR A 641 5.43 -16.56 -21.41
C THR A 641 6.02 -17.93 -21.03
N LYS A 642 7.22 -18.26 -21.52
CA LYS A 642 7.89 -19.55 -21.32
C LYS A 642 9.34 -19.35 -20.89
N ALA A 643 9.79 -20.16 -19.93
CA ALA A 643 11.17 -20.12 -19.44
C ALA A 643 12.18 -20.59 -20.49
N HIS A 644 11.86 -21.60 -21.30
CA HIS A 644 12.70 -22.06 -22.40
C HIS A 644 11.83 -22.73 -23.46
N ALA A 645 11.80 -22.22 -24.69
CA ALA A 645 10.98 -22.77 -25.76
C ALA A 645 11.46 -22.35 -27.15
N ARG A 646 11.18 -23.15 -28.19
CA ARG A 646 11.29 -22.69 -29.58
C ARG A 646 10.06 -21.86 -29.96
N LEU A 647 10.29 -20.81 -30.72
CA LEU A 647 9.24 -19.98 -31.31
C LEU A 647 8.81 -20.62 -32.64
N ILE A 648 7.63 -21.25 -32.65
CA ILE A 648 7.10 -21.93 -33.84
C ILE A 648 6.40 -20.93 -34.76
N ASN A 649 5.59 -20.03 -34.18
CA ASN A 649 4.89 -19.00 -34.93
C ASN A 649 4.59 -17.79 -34.03
N VAL A 650 4.71 -16.59 -34.60
CA VAL A 650 4.31 -15.32 -33.99
C VAL A 650 3.39 -14.61 -34.97
N ASP A 651 2.11 -14.50 -34.60
CA ASP A 651 1.06 -13.93 -35.46
C ASP A 651 0.50 -12.64 -34.83
N PRO A 652 0.89 -11.46 -35.35
CA PRO A 652 0.39 -10.17 -34.90
C PRO A 652 -0.86 -9.70 -35.64
N SER A 653 -1.44 -10.50 -36.57
CA SER A 653 -2.50 -10.04 -37.48
C SER A 653 -3.74 -9.47 -36.77
N GLU A 654 -4.18 -10.13 -35.69
CA GLU A 654 -5.29 -9.64 -34.87
C GLU A 654 -4.94 -8.32 -34.18
N ALA A 655 -3.75 -8.23 -33.59
CA ALA A 655 -3.26 -7.02 -32.94
C ALA A 655 -3.16 -5.84 -33.92
N LEU A 656 -2.64 -6.06 -35.13
CA LEU A 656 -2.54 -5.05 -36.19
C LEU A 656 -3.90 -4.51 -36.65
N SER A 657 -4.98 -5.29 -36.52
CA SER A 657 -6.33 -4.87 -36.87
C SER A 657 -7.03 -4.04 -35.78
N MET A 658 -6.44 -3.92 -34.59
CA MET A 658 -7.04 -3.24 -33.46
C MET A 658 -6.98 -1.70 -33.60
N PRO A 659 -7.94 -0.95 -33.01
CA PRO A 659 -7.95 0.51 -33.06
C PRO A 659 -6.66 1.13 -32.54
N GLY A 660 -6.17 2.16 -33.25
CA GLY A 660 -5.00 2.94 -32.86
C GLY A 660 -3.65 2.26 -33.07
N VAL A 661 -3.62 0.97 -33.45
CA VAL A 661 -2.38 0.25 -33.75
C VAL A 661 -1.80 0.72 -35.08
N VAL A 662 -0.52 1.04 -35.06
CA VAL A 662 0.24 1.53 -36.21
C VAL A 662 1.06 0.41 -36.82
N ASP A 663 1.80 -0.34 -35.98
CA ASP A 663 2.71 -1.38 -36.47
C ASP A 663 3.07 -2.42 -35.41
N TYR A 664 3.65 -3.53 -35.86
CA TYR A 664 4.31 -4.56 -35.06
C TYR A 664 5.76 -4.70 -35.53
N ILE A 665 6.71 -4.60 -34.60
CA ILE A 665 8.14 -4.63 -34.87
C ILE A 665 8.75 -5.89 -34.24
N ASP A 666 9.50 -6.68 -35.01
CA ASP A 666 10.25 -7.85 -34.54
C ASP A 666 11.73 -7.83 -34.96
N TYR A 667 12.43 -8.95 -34.78
CA TYR A 667 13.85 -9.07 -35.11
C TYR A 667 14.18 -8.82 -36.60
N LYS A 668 13.21 -8.97 -37.51
CA LYS A 668 13.38 -8.75 -38.96
C LYS A 668 13.44 -7.27 -39.31
N ASP A 669 12.92 -6.42 -38.42
CA ASP A 669 12.88 -4.98 -38.60
C ASP A 669 14.13 -4.27 -38.07
N VAL A 670 15.06 -5.02 -37.47
CA VAL A 670 16.35 -4.49 -36.99
C VAL A 670 17.32 -4.36 -38.17
N PRO A 671 17.67 -3.15 -38.65
CA PRO A 671 18.46 -2.98 -39.88
C PRO A 671 19.94 -3.38 -39.76
N GLY A 672 20.48 -3.37 -38.54
CA GLY A 672 21.84 -3.73 -38.20
C GLY A 672 21.92 -5.05 -37.42
N SER A 673 22.56 -5.01 -36.26
CA SER A 673 22.73 -6.17 -35.40
C SER A 673 21.59 -6.30 -34.39
N ASN A 674 20.85 -7.41 -34.44
CA ASN A 674 19.91 -7.80 -33.39
C ASN A 674 20.60 -8.32 -32.11
N MET A 675 21.93 -8.48 -32.13
CA MET A 675 22.73 -8.87 -30.96
C MET A 675 23.13 -7.65 -30.12
N TYR A 676 22.84 -7.72 -28.82
CA TYR A 676 23.05 -6.70 -27.80
C TYR A 676 23.76 -7.29 -26.57
N GLY A 677 24.00 -6.46 -25.55
CA GLY A 677 24.66 -6.84 -24.31
C GLY A 677 26.17 -6.60 -24.35
N PHE A 678 26.78 -6.56 -23.16
CA PHE A 678 28.22 -6.35 -22.98
C PHE A 678 29.04 -7.46 -23.64
N CYS A 679 28.59 -8.72 -23.54
CA CYS A 679 29.24 -9.89 -24.12
C CYS A 679 28.73 -10.25 -25.53
N LYS A 680 27.76 -9.51 -26.08
CA LYS A 680 27.13 -9.79 -27.39
C LYS A 680 26.50 -11.19 -27.48
N ASP A 681 25.79 -11.57 -26.43
CA ASP A 681 25.13 -12.87 -26.25
C ASP A 681 23.62 -12.74 -25.99
N GLU A 682 23.07 -11.53 -26.04
CA GLU A 682 21.65 -11.24 -25.86
C GLU A 682 21.01 -10.75 -27.16
N TYR A 683 19.74 -11.09 -27.39
CA TYR A 683 18.98 -10.55 -28.52
C TYR A 683 18.10 -9.38 -28.08
N ILE A 684 18.01 -8.34 -28.93
CA ILE A 684 17.01 -7.25 -28.76
C ILE A 684 15.60 -7.83 -28.87
N PHE A 685 15.36 -8.60 -29.94
CA PHE A 685 14.15 -9.39 -30.14
C PHE A 685 14.50 -10.86 -30.36
N ALA A 686 13.82 -11.77 -29.66
CA ALA A 686 14.01 -13.21 -29.81
C ALA A 686 13.75 -13.67 -31.26
N VAL A 687 14.55 -14.63 -31.73
CA VAL A 687 14.49 -15.13 -33.12
C VAL A 687 13.91 -16.54 -33.17
N ASP A 688 14.71 -17.56 -32.81
CA ASP A 688 14.30 -18.97 -32.94
C ASP A 688 13.80 -19.57 -31.62
N LYS A 689 14.29 -19.05 -30.50
CA LYS A 689 13.99 -19.56 -29.16
C LYS A 689 13.94 -18.43 -28.15
N VAL A 690 13.18 -18.66 -27.10
CA VAL A 690 13.16 -17.87 -25.87
C VAL A 690 13.88 -18.63 -24.78
N THR A 691 14.67 -17.94 -23.96
CA THR A 691 15.55 -18.50 -22.91
C THR A 691 15.21 -18.02 -21.50
N CYS A 692 14.22 -17.13 -21.37
CA CYS A 692 13.59 -16.81 -20.10
C CYS A 692 12.15 -16.32 -20.30
N GLU A 693 11.35 -16.44 -19.25
CA GLU A 693 10.06 -15.74 -19.18
C GLU A 693 10.34 -14.23 -19.10
N GLY A 694 9.57 -13.44 -19.86
CA GLY A 694 9.80 -11.99 -19.97
C GLY A 694 10.76 -11.57 -21.09
N GLN A 695 11.45 -12.50 -21.78
CA GLN A 695 12.29 -12.15 -22.92
C GLN A 695 11.47 -11.48 -24.04
N VAL A 696 11.97 -10.36 -24.59
CA VAL A 696 11.26 -9.60 -25.62
C VAL A 696 11.28 -10.35 -26.96
N ILE A 697 10.09 -10.56 -27.54
CA ILE A 697 9.89 -11.23 -28.84
C ILE A 697 9.62 -10.19 -29.94
N GLY A 698 8.88 -9.14 -29.60
CA GLY A 698 8.58 -8.03 -30.50
C GLY A 698 7.94 -6.87 -29.74
N ALA A 699 7.40 -5.90 -30.47
CA ALA A 699 6.74 -4.74 -29.88
C ALA A 699 5.57 -4.26 -30.75
N ILE A 700 4.49 -3.81 -30.11
CA ILE A 700 3.39 -3.10 -30.76
C ILE A 700 3.58 -1.61 -30.61
N VAL A 701 3.38 -0.88 -31.71
CA VAL A 701 3.34 0.59 -31.74
C VAL A 701 1.90 1.04 -31.97
N ALA A 702 1.41 1.97 -31.15
CA ALA A 702 0.07 2.53 -31.26
C ALA A 702 0.03 4.03 -30.87
N ASP A 703 -1.06 4.70 -31.18
CA ASP A 703 -1.33 6.11 -30.82
C ASP A 703 -1.40 6.37 -29.29
N THR A 704 -1.83 5.37 -28.50
CA THR A 704 -1.95 5.48 -27.04
C THR A 704 -1.33 4.26 -26.34
N ALA A 705 -0.89 4.47 -25.09
CA ALA A 705 -0.36 3.39 -24.27
C ALA A 705 -1.42 2.30 -23.99
N ALA A 706 -2.70 2.67 -23.91
CA ALA A 706 -3.79 1.71 -23.72
C ALA A 706 -4.00 0.84 -24.97
N HIS A 707 -4.02 1.43 -26.17
CA HIS A 707 -4.08 0.69 -27.43
C HIS A 707 -2.89 -0.26 -27.58
N ALA A 708 -1.66 0.23 -27.37
CA ALA A 708 -0.45 -0.58 -27.46
C ALA A 708 -0.49 -1.78 -26.48
N GLN A 709 -0.83 -1.55 -25.21
CA GLN A 709 -0.90 -2.61 -24.20
C GLN A 709 -2.00 -3.64 -24.50
N ARG A 710 -3.16 -3.22 -25.01
CA ARG A 710 -4.24 -4.15 -25.39
C ARG A 710 -3.84 -4.99 -26.60
N ALA A 711 -3.25 -4.37 -27.61
CA ALA A 711 -2.83 -5.05 -28.82
C ALA A 711 -1.65 -6.01 -28.58
N ALA A 712 -0.67 -5.64 -27.75
CA ALA A 712 0.43 -6.54 -27.38
C ALA A 712 -0.06 -7.86 -26.77
N LYS A 713 -1.14 -7.84 -25.98
CA LYS A 713 -1.76 -9.04 -25.40
C LYS A 713 -2.50 -9.93 -26.41
N ASN A 714 -2.77 -9.43 -27.62
CA ASN A 714 -3.48 -10.16 -28.68
C ASN A 714 -2.53 -10.70 -29.77
N VAL A 715 -1.22 -10.53 -29.61
CA VAL A 715 -0.24 -11.21 -30.46
C VAL A 715 -0.22 -12.70 -30.09
N LYS A 716 -0.52 -13.57 -31.06
CA LYS A 716 -0.61 -15.01 -30.84
C LYS A 716 0.75 -15.65 -31.02
N ILE A 717 1.22 -16.37 -30.01
CA ILE A 717 2.54 -17.00 -30.02
C ILE A 717 2.38 -18.50 -29.79
N THR A 718 2.96 -19.29 -30.69
CA THR A 718 3.01 -20.75 -30.59
C THR A 718 4.41 -21.17 -30.18
N TYR A 719 4.51 -21.93 -29.10
CA TYR A 719 5.75 -22.42 -28.52
C TYR A 719 5.87 -23.93 -28.65
N GLU A 720 7.08 -24.44 -28.86
CA GLU A 720 7.47 -25.81 -28.52
C GLU A 720 8.34 -25.74 -27.26
N GLU A 721 7.81 -26.17 -26.11
CA GLU A 721 8.52 -26.07 -24.84
C GLU A 721 9.78 -26.95 -24.81
N LEU A 722 10.87 -26.36 -24.32
CA LEU A 722 12.15 -27.04 -24.09
C LEU A 722 12.38 -27.15 -22.59
N THR A 723 13.23 -28.08 -22.17
CA THR A 723 13.58 -28.23 -20.75
C THR A 723 14.34 -26.98 -20.26
N PRO A 724 13.81 -26.24 -19.27
CA PRO A 724 14.51 -25.09 -18.70
C PRO A 724 15.49 -25.53 -17.60
N ILE A 725 16.55 -24.74 -17.41
CA ILE A 725 17.44 -24.79 -16.25
C ILE A 725 17.12 -23.55 -15.41
N VAL A 726 16.64 -23.74 -14.18
CA VAL A 726 16.13 -22.65 -13.34
C VAL A 726 16.94 -22.49 -12.06
N THR A 727 17.30 -23.58 -11.39
CA THR A 727 18.04 -23.52 -10.10
C THR A 727 19.55 -23.65 -10.30
N ILE A 728 20.32 -23.22 -9.29
CA ILE A 728 21.79 -23.36 -9.27
C ILE A 728 22.17 -24.84 -9.34
N GLU A 729 21.46 -25.73 -8.65
CA GLU A 729 21.72 -27.17 -8.67
C GLU A 729 21.49 -27.78 -10.05
N GLN A 730 20.42 -27.37 -10.73
CA GLN A 730 20.16 -27.80 -12.11
C GLN A 730 21.27 -27.33 -13.06
N ALA A 731 21.76 -26.10 -12.87
CA ALA A 731 22.87 -25.58 -13.67
C ALA A 731 24.17 -26.36 -13.41
N ILE A 732 24.44 -26.73 -12.15
CA ILE A 732 25.58 -27.57 -11.77
C ILE A 732 25.48 -28.97 -12.40
N GLU A 733 24.33 -29.63 -12.27
CA GLU A 733 24.10 -30.96 -12.83
C GLU A 733 24.23 -30.98 -14.37
N ALA A 734 23.77 -29.93 -15.03
CA ALA A 734 23.84 -29.78 -16.48
C ALA A 734 25.18 -29.23 -16.99
N ASN A 735 26.13 -28.87 -16.12
CA ASN A 735 27.37 -28.16 -16.47
C ASN A 735 27.12 -26.86 -17.27
N SER A 736 26.08 -26.11 -16.93
CA SER A 736 25.65 -24.90 -17.65
C SER A 736 26.18 -23.64 -16.95
N PHE A 737 27.39 -23.21 -17.31
CA PHE A 737 28.08 -22.05 -16.72
C PHE A 737 28.55 -21.04 -17.77
N TYR A 738 28.69 -19.77 -17.37
CA TYR A 738 29.34 -18.75 -18.22
C TYR A 738 30.88 -18.82 -18.13
N VAL A 739 31.46 -18.55 -16.95
CA VAL A 739 32.92 -18.60 -16.71
C VAL A 739 33.18 -18.97 -15.24
N THR A 740 34.12 -19.89 -15.00
CA THR A 740 34.63 -20.21 -13.66
C THR A 740 35.84 -19.35 -13.33
N LYS A 741 35.83 -18.69 -12.17
CA LYS A 741 36.96 -17.89 -11.65
C LYS A 741 37.35 -18.43 -10.28
N GLU A 742 38.65 -18.46 -9.99
CA GLU A 742 39.20 -18.98 -8.73
C GLU A 742 40.26 -18.03 -8.17
N ILE A 743 40.28 -17.89 -6.84
CA ILE A 743 41.34 -17.21 -6.10
C ILE A 743 41.84 -18.22 -5.06
N LYS A 744 43.15 -18.49 -5.06
CA LYS A 744 43.83 -19.39 -4.12
C LYS A 744 44.97 -18.65 -3.44
N ASP A 745 45.08 -18.82 -2.12
CA ASP A 745 46.18 -18.29 -1.31
C ASP A 745 46.60 -19.35 -0.27
N GLY A 746 47.90 -19.58 -0.12
CA GLY A 746 48.45 -20.63 0.75
C GLY A 746 48.24 -22.08 0.31
N ASP A 747 48.50 -23.02 1.23
CA ASP A 747 48.27 -24.46 1.07
C ASP A 747 47.12 -24.92 1.97
N LEU A 748 45.96 -25.17 1.35
CA LEU A 748 44.74 -25.57 2.06
C LEU A 748 44.87 -26.93 2.74
N GLU A 749 45.67 -27.86 2.20
CA GLU A 749 45.83 -29.21 2.77
C GLU A 749 46.61 -29.17 4.08
N VAL A 750 47.62 -28.30 4.16
CA VAL A 750 48.33 -28.03 5.41
C VAL A 750 47.37 -27.36 6.40
N GLY A 751 46.64 -26.33 5.95
CA GLY A 751 45.66 -25.63 6.78
C GLY A 751 44.61 -26.56 7.39
N TYR A 752 44.06 -27.50 6.62
CA TYR A 752 43.10 -28.48 7.14
C TYR A 752 43.72 -29.43 8.17
N LYS A 753 44.95 -29.91 7.95
CA LYS A 753 45.63 -30.84 8.87
C LYS A 753 46.00 -30.18 10.21
N GLU A 754 46.34 -28.90 10.17
CA GLU A 754 46.71 -28.11 11.35
C GLU A 754 45.50 -27.57 12.12
N SER A 755 44.29 -27.66 11.54
CA SER A 755 43.07 -27.15 12.17
C SER A 755 42.52 -28.13 13.23
N ASP A 756 42.17 -27.61 14.41
CA ASP A 756 41.53 -28.40 15.48
C ASP A 756 40.14 -28.93 15.09
N HIS A 757 39.42 -28.18 14.25
CA HIS A 757 38.05 -28.49 13.81
C HIS A 757 37.83 -28.10 12.34
N VAL A 758 37.01 -28.89 11.64
CA VAL A 758 36.53 -28.60 10.29
C VAL A 758 35.01 -28.58 10.30
N ILE A 759 34.41 -27.54 9.71
CA ILE A 759 32.96 -27.37 9.64
C ILE A 759 32.57 -27.16 8.17
N GLU A 760 31.69 -28.02 7.68
CA GLU A 760 31.12 -27.93 6.33
C GLU A 760 29.65 -27.49 6.39
N ARG A 761 29.29 -26.47 5.60
CA ARG A 761 27.92 -25.93 5.53
C ARG A 761 27.62 -25.40 4.14
N GLU A 762 26.34 -25.43 3.77
CA GLU A 762 25.78 -24.75 2.60
C GLU A 762 24.88 -23.59 3.05
N ILE A 763 24.97 -22.45 2.35
CA ILE A 763 24.13 -21.27 2.57
C ILE A 763 23.56 -20.83 1.23
N ARG A 764 22.28 -20.45 1.21
CA ARG A 764 21.59 -19.91 0.04
C ARG A 764 21.16 -18.48 0.32
N ILE A 765 21.38 -17.59 -0.64
CA ILE A 765 20.96 -16.19 -0.59
C ILE A 765 20.07 -15.95 -1.79
N GLY A 766 18.84 -15.47 -1.55
CA GLY A 766 17.88 -15.17 -2.60
C GLY A 766 18.29 -13.94 -3.42
N GLY A 767 17.64 -13.77 -4.58
CA GLY A 767 17.78 -12.57 -5.39
C GLY A 767 17.13 -11.33 -4.75
N GLN A 768 17.35 -10.18 -5.37
CA GLN A 768 16.77 -8.91 -4.95
C GLN A 768 16.37 -8.09 -6.18
N GLU A 769 15.18 -7.52 -6.15
CA GLU A 769 14.78 -6.52 -7.14
C GLU A 769 15.23 -5.13 -6.73
N HIS A 770 15.67 -4.34 -7.71
CA HIS A 770 16.06 -2.95 -7.52
C HIS A 770 14.88 -2.14 -6.93
N PHE A 771 13.72 -2.26 -7.56
CA PHE A 771 12.48 -1.57 -7.19
C PHE A 771 12.62 -0.03 -7.21
N TYR A 772 13.34 0.49 -8.22
CA TYR A 772 13.34 1.91 -8.52
C TYR A 772 11.91 2.40 -8.78
N LEU A 773 11.56 3.56 -8.22
CA LEU A 773 10.17 4.03 -8.32
C LEU A 773 9.81 4.63 -9.70
N GLU A 774 10.78 5.16 -10.44
CA GLU A 774 10.61 5.43 -11.87
C GLU A 774 10.97 4.18 -12.68
N THR A 775 10.00 3.51 -13.28
CA THR A 775 10.26 2.37 -14.15
C THR A 775 11.05 2.77 -15.40
N HIS A 776 11.77 1.82 -16.01
CA HIS A 776 12.48 2.05 -17.27
C HIS A 776 11.60 2.78 -18.29
N SER A 777 12.13 3.90 -18.80
CA SER A 777 11.42 4.80 -19.69
C SER A 777 12.39 5.34 -20.74
N THR A 778 11.93 5.50 -21.97
CA THR A 778 12.72 6.07 -23.08
C THR A 778 11.80 6.81 -24.04
N LEU A 779 12.24 7.99 -24.50
CA LEU A 779 11.61 8.79 -25.55
C LEU A 779 12.63 8.97 -26.68
N VAL A 780 12.27 8.55 -27.89
CA VAL A 780 13.12 8.65 -29.08
C VAL A 780 12.48 9.61 -30.07
N ILE A 781 13.24 10.62 -30.50
CA ILE A 781 12.79 11.66 -31.40
C ILE A 781 13.67 11.63 -32.66
N PRO A 782 13.19 11.06 -33.78
CA PRO A 782 13.91 11.14 -35.03
C PRO A 782 13.93 12.57 -35.55
N LYS A 783 15.12 13.04 -35.96
CA LYS A 783 15.31 14.33 -36.63
C LYS A 783 15.12 14.16 -38.15
N LYS A 784 15.01 15.29 -38.84
CA LYS A 784 14.69 15.33 -40.28
C LYS A 784 15.87 15.01 -41.19
N GLU A 785 17.10 15.10 -40.68
CA GLU A 785 18.32 15.04 -41.46
C GLU A 785 19.24 13.94 -40.93
N ASP A 786 20.07 13.39 -41.82
CA ASP A 786 21.20 12.51 -41.50
C ASP A 786 20.92 11.28 -40.61
N HIS A 787 19.65 10.84 -40.56
CA HIS A 787 19.17 9.79 -39.66
C HIS A 787 19.47 10.08 -38.18
N GLU A 788 19.53 11.35 -37.79
CA GLU A 788 19.83 11.73 -36.41
C GLU A 788 18.68 11.39 -35.46
N LEU A 789 19.01 10.90 -34.25
CA LEU A 789 18.04 10.66 -33.18
C LEU A 789 18.42 11.44 -31.93
N GLU A 790 17.45 12.14 -31.36
CA GLU A 790 17.54 12.64 -29.99
C GLU A 790 16.79 11.69 -29.05
N ILE A 791 17.49 11.19 -28.03
CA ILE A 791 16.98 10.17 -27.14
C ILE A 791 17.03 10.70 -25.71
N TYR A 792 15.89 10.67 -25.02
CA TYR A 792 15.83 10.82 -23.58
C TYR A 792 15.64 9.44 -22.97
N ALA A 793 16.44 9.08 -21.98
CA ALA A 793 16.38 7.77 -21.34
C ALA A 793 16.57 7.88 -19.83
N SER A 794 15.90 7.00 -19.07
CA SER A 794 16.19 6.79 -17.65
C SER A 794 17.25 5.68 -17.57
N THR A 795 18.53 6.07 -17.69
CA THR A 795 19.68 5.14 -17.76
C THR A 795 20.92 5.70 -17.05
N GLN A 796 21.68 4.82 -16.40
CA GLN A 796 22.99 5.15 -15.83
C GLN A 796 24.12 5.12 -16.88
N ASN A 797 23.92 4.44 -18.01
CA ASN A 797 24.97 4.24 -19.01
C ASN A 797 24.56 4.75 -20.40
N ILE A 798 24.79 6.05 -20.63
CA ILE A 798 24.46 6.70 -21.91
C ILE A 798 25.31 6.21 -23.08
N ASN A 799 26.57 5.83 -22.81
CA ASN A 799 27.52 5.45 -23.85
C ASN A 799 27.17 4.08 -24.44
N GLU A 800 26.88 3.11 -23.58
CA GLU A 800 26.44 1.78 -24.02
C GLU A 800 25.13 1.85 -24.79
N LEU A 801 24.16 2.65 -24.33
CA LEU A 801 22.91 2.86 -25.05
C LEU A 801 23.15 3.48 -26.43
N GLN A 802 24.00 4.51 -26.53
CA GLN A 802 24.34 5.17 -27.80
C GLN A 802 24.99 4.21 -28.80
N LEU A 803 25.98 3.43 -28.35
CA LEU A 803 26.68 2.44 -29.19
C LEU A 803 25.76 1.28 -29.57
N GLY A 804 24.91 0.85 -28.64
CA GLY A 804 23.88 -0.16 -28.85
C GLY A 804 22.91 0.19 -29.97
N ILE A 805 22.36 1.40 -29.91
CA ILE A 805 21.44 1.92 -30.94
C ILE A 805 22.15 2.00 -32.30
N GLY A 806 23.40 2.47 -32.34
CA GLY A 806 24.16 2.49 -33.59
C GLY A 806 24.43 1.13 -34.19
N SER A 807 24.72 0.14 -33.34
CA SER A 807 24.84 -1.25 -33.77
C SER A 807 23.52 -1.81 -34.31
N ALA A 808 22.39 -1.52 -33.64
CA ALA A 808 21.08 -2.03 -34.01
C ALA A 808 20.54 -1.40 -35.30
N LEU A 809 20.80 -0.11 -35.52
CA LEU A 809 20.33 0.61 -36.71
C LEU A 809 21.35 0.64 -37.85
N ASN A 810 22.57 0.13 -37.65
CA ASN A 810 23.69 0.24 -38.58
C ASN A 810 24.00 1.70 -38.96
N ILE A 811 23.97 2.59 -37.97
CA ILE A 811 24.22 4.03 -38.15
C ILE A 811 25.33 4.46 -37.17
N PRO A 812 26.28 5.33 -37.59
CA PRO A 812 27.34 5.80 -36.72
C PRO A 812 26.84 6.49 -35.45
N ALA A 813 27.48 6.21 -34.31
CA ALA A 813 27.06 6.70 -33.00
C ALA A 813 27.01 8.23 -32.88
N ASN A 814 27.77 8.96 -33.70
CA ASN A 814 27.74 10.42 -33.75
C ASN A 814 26.40 11.00 -34.23
N ARG A 815 25.50 10.19 -34.79
CA ARG A 815 24.14 10.58 -35.18
C ARG A 815 23.13 10.53 -34.02
N PHE A 816 23.54 10.06 -32.85
CA PHE A 816 22.63 9.94 -31.70
C PHE A 816 23.07 10.85 -30.56
N CYS A 817 22.11 11.60 -30.02
CA CYS A 817 22.29 12.38 -28.80
C CYS A 817 21.45 11.78 -27.69
N VAL A 818 22.09 11.09 -26.74
CA VAL A 818 21.43 10.54 -25.54
C VAL A 818 21.49 11.56 -24.41
N ARG A 819 20.34 11.91 -23.84
CA ARG A 819 20.18 12.94 -22.80
C ARG A 819 19.54 12.34 -21.56
N VAL A 820 20.20 12.51 -20.42
CA VAL A 820 19.69 12.11 -19.10
C VAL A 820 19.73 13.32 -18.19
N LYS A 821 18.56 13.75 -17.69
CA LYS A 821 18.47 14.90 -16.77
C LYS A 821 18.59 14.46 -15.32
N ARG A 822 17.87 13.39 -14.98
CA ARG A 822 17.76 12.73 -13.67
C ARG A 822 17.07 11.38 -13.88
N ILE A 823 17.19 10.52 -12.88
CA ILE A 823 16.59 9.18 -12.84
C ILE A 823 15.84 9.11 -11.51
N GLY A 824 14.59 8.65 -11.51
CA GLY A 824 13.80 8.41 -10.31
C GLY A 824 14.22 7.15 -9.57
N GLU A 825 15.54 7.00 -9.36
CA GLU A 825 16.29 5.85 -8.81
C GLU A 825 16.75 4.82 -9.83
N SER A 826 17.91 4.20 -9.58
CA SER A 826 18.44 3.10 -10.40
C SER A 826 18.66 1.80 -9.62
N MET A 827 18.85 1.87 -8.29
CA MET A 827 18.91 0.73 -7.37
C MET A 827 18.28 1.09 -6.03
#